data_AF-A0A3L7RLS1-F1
#
_entry.id   AF-A0A3L7RLS1-F1
#
_cell.length_a   1.000
_cell.length_b   1.000
_cell.length_c   1.000
_cell.angle_alpha   90.00
_cell.angle_beta   90.00
_cell.angle_gamma   90.00
#
_symmetry.space_group_name_H-M   'P 1'
#
loop_
_entity.id
_entity.type
_entity.pdbx_description
1 polymer ?
#
loop_
_entity_poly.entity_id
_entity_poly.type
_entity_poly.pdbx_seq_one_letter_code
_entity_poly.pdbx_strand_id
1 'polypeptide(L)'
;MSRYAFIAAATLFTGLLVVLTMAIAQRDSRGSRTIPDLDANAYSAVSAKPIVVSSDALGPDGGLAPSLPPRAALPAPRAALPESVALPEIPSEIPVPAEASGPTLPGVPEVFLATEGFVSGEPNDVGQPMNPYEPSPRTDEIHTDAIDAAAPVALASGQVPANPVTEPPKFDASRIVAPKPRSDSVPTLLPPGGMPPTAPPPSVALPPIGLPPLPELAAPAAPFSAPSASPPSQGTPAPLSTAPLSPAPRSTAPLSPAPATLPNTFVSPAPVLPDTASQPLASQPLASQSPVPESLAPTMDPPSLTGRQAPGWAMSTSTPGSRQFEGSQNPSLEIHKRAPAEVQVGVPTSFTAVVRNVGNATAFDVQVTDAIPKGARLVRTFPESQRVGNDGLAWNLGELAAGQEATISMEIVPETEGELGSVASVKFAAQASVRTISTQPRLTIKQTAVAEMLGGDSATILIDVMNTGTGVARDVRLEEDVPKVFRHVSGASALQHDVGDLAPGESLRFEIELMALEAGKVSNVVRATSANSAMAESSYPIEVKAPKLQLQIVGPKLRHLERPAPYEAVIENSGTAVAKDLYITARLPRGMNFISASNEGTYLPDQHSVVWNLMELAAGTKAKTELVLLPVEEGRFAIAMTTDAEGVRADPTEREVLVEGQSELTFEIDDDNDPIEVAGMTTYSIRINNIGTRPDTEVRLAVEAPEGTTIEQVSSPMKYQVTGRQVIFAPIPSLASKQQVVVKVSVKHAREGTQVLRASLQSQLRAVPVIKDESTQVYRDR
;
A
#
# COMPACT_ATOMS: atom_id res chain seq x y z
N MET A 1 -5.57 69.96 -7.37
CA MET A 1 -6.15 70.30 -8.70
C MET A 1 -4.99 70.61 -9.64
N SER A 2 -5.04 70.40 -10.95
CA SER A 2 -6.11 69.80 -11.78
C SER A 2 -5.51 68.73 -12.71
N ARG A 3 -6.25 67.69 -13.10
CA ARG A 3 -5.67 66.46 -13.70
C ARG A 3 -6.18 66.18 -15.12
N TYR A 4 -5.27 65.73 -15.98
CA TYR A 4 -5.39 65.25 -17.36
C TYR A 4 -4.75 63.84 -17.43
N ALA A 5 -5.00 62.94 -18.39
CA ALA A 5 -6.06 62.82 -19.40
C ALA A 5 -6.08 61.37 -19.97
N PHE A 6 -6.83 61.15 -21.06
CA PHE A 6 -7.20 59.86 -21.67
C PHE A 6 -6.30 59.47 -22.89
N ILE A 7 -6.55 58.27 -23.46
CA ILE A 7 -6.26 57.79 -24.86
C ILE A 7 -4.96 56.97 -25.16
N ALA A 8 -5.15 55.98 -26.06
CA ALA A 8 -4.21 55.25 -26.95
C ALA A 8 -3.30 54.12 -26.44
N ALA A 9 -3.72 52.87 -26.70
CA ALA A 9 -3.26 51.96 -27.77
C ALA A 9 -1.75 51.72 -28.09
N ALA A 10 -1.53 50.56 -28.74
CA ALA A 10 -0.50 50.22 -29.74
C ALA A 10 0.72 49.36 -29.32
N THR A 11 1.09 48.51 -30.29
CA THR A 11 2.26 47.62 -30.37
C THR A 11 3.54 48.38 -30.71
N LEU A 12 4.71 47.73 -30.51
CA LEU A 12 5.99 47.98 -31.20
C LEU A 12 6.71 49.34 -31.03
N PHE A 13 7.80 49.32 -30.27
CA PHE A 13 9.08 50.02 -30.51
C PHE A 13 10.16 49.12 -29.85
N THR A 14 11.15 48.43 -30.44
CA THR A 14 12.01 48.57 -31.65
C THR A 14 12.78 49.89 -31.77
N GLY A 15 14.13 49.84 -31.69
CA GLY A 15 14.95 50.88 -32.32
C GLY A 15 16.29 51.27 -31.65
N LEU A 16 17.33 50.45 -31.87
CA LEU A 16 18.65 50.89 -32.34
C LEU A 16 19.37 52.09 -31.67
N LEU A 17 20.50 51.81 -31.00
CA LEU A 17 21.79 52.39 -31.42
C LEU A 17 22.93 51.37 -31.29
N VAL A 18 23.91 51.45 -32.19
CA VAL A 18 25.08 50.57 -32.34
C VAL A 18 26.34 51.47 -32.33
N VAL A 19 27.55 50.88 -32.43
CA VAL A 19 28.90 51.50 -32.39
C VAL A 19 29.41 51.60 -30.93
N LEU A 20 30.59 51.05 -30.55
CA LEU A 20 31.88 51.03 -31.25
C LEU A 20 32.74 49.75 -31.03
N THR A 21 33.36 49.24 -32.11
CA THR A 21 34.71 48.60 -32.29
C THR A 21 35.39 47.92 -31.07
N MET A 22 35.72 46.60 -31.03
CA MET A 22 36.62 45.75 -31.86
C MET A 22 38.13 45.85 -31.52
N ALA A 23 38.91 44.78 -31.82
CA ALA A 23 40.34 44.49 -31.55
C ALA A 23 40.62 43.91 -30.14
N ILE A 24 41.13 42.68 -29.92
CA ILE A 24 42.24 41.85 -30.50
C ILE A 24 43.58 42.05 -29.78
N ALA A 25 44.04 41.01 -29.08
CA ALA A 25 45.45 40.68 -28.89
C ALA A 25 45.63 39.19 -28.48
N GLN A 26 46.05 38.33 -29.41
CA GLN A 26 46.57 36.99 -29.09
C GLN A 26 47.87 36.75 -29.87
N ARG A 27 49.00 36.86 -29.16
CA ARG A 27 50.37 36.40 -29.50
C ARG A 27 51.25 36.66 -28.25
N ASP A 28 52.39 36.01 -28.05
CA ASP A 28 53.30 35.49 -29.09
C ASP A 28 53.93 34.12 -28.80
N SER A 29 54.59 33.54 -29.81
CA SER A 29 55.25 32.23 -29.71
C SER A 29 56.52 32.10 -30.57
N ARG A 30 57.67 31.85 -29.91
CA ARG A 30 58.97 31.30 -30.41
C ARG A 30 59.94 31.28 -29.21
N GLY A 31 60.43 30.12 -28.75
CA GLY A 31 61.62 29.41 -29.26
C GLY A 31 62.80 29.57 -28.27
N SER A 32 63.87 28.77 -28.23
CA SER A 32 64.24 27.55 -28.96
C SER A 32 65.45 26.86 -28.28
N ARG A 33 65.54 25.51 -28.30
CA ARG A 33 66.66 24.65 -27.80
C ARG A 33 66.86 24.67 -26.25
N THR A 34 67.49 23.68 -25.60
CA THR A 34 68.43 22.62 -26.08
C THR A 34 68.23 21.30 -25.31
N ILE A 35 68.73 20.17 -25.85
CA ILE A 35 68.75 18.82 -25.24
C ILE A 35 70.22 18.45 -24.94
N PRO A 36 70.54 17.85 -23.77
CA PRO A 36 70.87 16.42 -23.68
C PRO A 36 69.91 15.70 -22.72
N ASP A 37 69.42 14.47 -22.92
CA ASP A 37 70.01 13.23 -23.47
C ASP A 37 70.95 12.51 -22.49
N LEU A 38 70.42 11.44 -21.84
CA LEU A 38 71.18 10.32 -21.24
C LEU A 38 70.22 9.26 -20.67
N ASP A 39 70.08 8.17 -21.43
CA ASP A 39 69.83 6.76 -21.08
C ASP A 39 68.80 6.30 -20.02
N ALA A 40 68.22 5.13 -20.30
CA ALA A 40 67.34 4.38 -19.41
C ALA A 40 68.09 3.28 -18.64
N ASN A 41 67.62 2.92 -17.43
CA ASN A 41 67.65 1.53 -16.97
C ASN A 41 66.78 1.19 -15.74
N ALA A 42 66.62 -0.12 -15.53
CA ALA A 42 66.27 -0.79 -14.26
C ALA A 42 64.94 -0.46 -13.55
N TYR A 43 63.87 -1.16 -13.95
CA TYR A 43 62.91 -1.70 -12.98
C TYR A 43 63.59 -2.80 -12.13
N SER A 44 63.64 -2.65 -10.80
CA SER A 44 63.60 -3.74 -9.77
C SER A 44 63.73 -3.11 -8.37
N ALA A 45 62.90 -3.34 -7.34
CA ALA A 45 62.15 -4.51 -6.84
C ALA A 45 62.88 -5.28 -5.71
N VAL A 46 62.44 -5.03 -4.46
CA VAL A 46 62.69 -5.81 -3.23
C VAL A 46 61.46 -5.60 -2.32
N SER A 47 60.77 -6.61 -1.79
CA SER A 47 60.76 -8.05 -2.07
C SER A 47 59.38 -8.63 -1.75
N ALA A 48 58.83 -9.51 -2.59
CA ALA A 48 57.61 -10.26 -2.32
C ALA A 48 57.47 -11.51 -3.23
N LYS A 49 57.85 -12.70 -2.72
CA LYS A 49 57.56 -14.09 -3.19
C LYS A 49 58.63 -15.07 -2.65
N PRO A 50 58.47 -16.41 -2.76
CA PRO A 50 57.26 -17.24 -2.74
C PRO A 50 57.41 -18.52 -1.87
N ILE A 51 56.31 -19.23 -1.61
CA ILE A 51 56.26 -20.72 -1.68
C ILE A 51 54.93 -21.12 -2.35
N VAL A 52 54.95 -22.11 -3.25
CA VAL A 52 53.85 -22.54 -4.12
C VAL A 52 54.03 -24.03 -4.49
N VAL A 53 52.96 -24.85 -4.48
CA VAL A 53 52.83 -26.20 -5.12
C VAL A 53 53.68 -27.35 -4.52
N SER A 54 53.29 -28.64 -4.46
CA SER A 54 51.99 -29.35 -4.48
C SER A 54 52.14 -30.83 -4.05
N SER A 55 51.00 -31.52 -3.84
CA SER A 55 50.68 -32.97 -4.00
C SER A 55 51.79 -34.03 -4.19
N ASP A 56 51.72 -35.10 -3.39
CA ASP A 56 51.20 -36.44 -3.78
C ASP A 56 50.96 -37.29 -2.50
N ALA A 57 49.99 -38.22 -2.32
CA ALA A 57 49.01 -38.95 -3.14
C ALA A 57 49.34 -40.44 -3.40
N LEU A 58 48.72 -41.35 -2.61
CA LEU A 58 48.17 -42.68 -3.01
C LEU A 58 47.51 -43.37 -1.79
N GLY A 59 46.48 -44.20 -2.02
CA GLY A 59 45.61 -44.83 -1.00
C GLY A 59 45.90 -46.32 -0.72
N PRO A 60 44.90 -47.20 -0.40
CA PRO A 60 43.44 -47.03 -0.58
C PRO A 60 42.52 -47.51 0.59
N ASP A 61 41.21 -47.53 0.32
CA ASP A 61 40.11 -48.33 0.88
C ASP A 61 39.58 -48.16 2.33
N GLY A 62 38.25 -47.97 2.42
CA GLY A 62 37.40 -48.74 3.37
C GLY A 62 36.47 -48.00 4.34
N GLY A 63 35.14 -48.08 4.11
CA GLY A 63 34.19 -48.34 5.22
C GLY A 63 33.36 -47.18 5.82
N LEU A 64 32.12 -47.09 5.32
CA LEU A 64 30.87 -46.55 5.91
C LEU A 64 30.75 -46.33 7.45
N ALA A 65 30.00 -45.28 7.85
CA ALA A 65 29.52 -45.03 9.22
C ALA A 65 28.38 -45.99 9.66
N PRO A 66 28.01 -46.06 10.97
CA PRO A 66 26.81 -45.31 11.42
C PRO A 66 26.65 -44.96 12.93
N SER A 67 25.67 -44.07 13.22
CA SER A 67 24.70 -44.02 14.35
C SER A 67 25.08 -44.11 15.86
N LEU A 68 24.48 -43.19 16.65
CA LEU A 68 24.28 -43.22 18.11
C LEU A 68 23.32 -44.35 18.58
N PRO A 69 23.44 -44.84 19.84
CA PRO A 69 22.36 -44.74 20.85
C PRO A 69 22.89 -44.58 22.33
N PRO A 70 22.19 -44.97 23.43
CA PRO A 70 21.14 -44.20 24.10
C PRO A 70 21.39 -43.91 25.63
N ARG A 71 20.33 -43.79 26.45
CA ARG A 71 20.27 -43.05 27.75
C ARG A 71 19.74 -43.89 28.95
N ALA A 72 20.22 -43.63 30.17
CA ALA A 72 19.76 -44.17 31.47
C ALA A 72 20.20 -43.21 32.64
N ALA A 73 19.60 -43.14 33.84
CA ALA A 73 18.34 -43.63 34.43
C ALA A 73 17.93 -42.75 35.67
N LEU A 74 16.78 -43.03 36.32
CA LEU A 74 16.17 -42.27 37.43
C LEU A 74 16.27 -43.00 38.81
N PRO A 75 15.71 -42.43 39.89
CA PRO A 75 14.46 -43.01 40.42
C PRO A 75 13.38 -42.00 40.90
N ALA A 76 12.16 -42.51 41.17
CA ALA A 76 10.98 -41.80 41.71
C ALA A 76 10.62 -42.32 43.13
N PRO A 77 9.45 -42.04 43.78
CA PRO A 77 8.07 -42.42 43.35
C PRO A 77 6.98 -41.35 43.70
N ARG A 78 5.63 -41.53 43.68
CA ARG A 78 4.73 -42.70 43.51
C ARG A 78 3.34 -42.31 42.93
N ALA A 79 2.58 -43.34 42.52
CA ALA A 79 1.25 -43.43 41.86
C ALA A 79 0.05 -42.69 42.57
N ALA A 80 -1.19 -42.59 42.02
CA ALA A 80 -1.87 -43.48 41.05
C ALA A 80 -2.98 -42.84 40.15
N LEU A 81 -3.55 -43.69 39.28
CA LEU A 81 -4.57 -43.50 38.20
C LEU A 81 -5.88 -44.29 38.58
N PRO A 82 -6.94 -44.52 37.73
CA PRO A 82 -7.13 -44.24 36.28
C PRO A 82 -8.56 -43.81 35.79
N GLU A 83 -8.65 -43.55 34.46
CA GLU A 83 -9.80 -43.80 33.52
C GLU A 83 -11.20 -43.15 33.73
N SER A 84 -12.14 -43.18 32.75
CA SER A 84 -12.08 -42.78 31.32
C SER A 84 -13.50 -42.72 30.68
N VAL A 85 -13.66 -41.99 29.56
CA VAL A 85 -14.77 -42.03 28.56
C VAL A 85 -16.23 -41.76 29.02
N ALA A 86 -16.87 -40.69 28.49
CA ALA A 86 -18.21 -40.70 27.85
C ALA A 86 -18.77 -39.29 27.53
N LEU A 87 -19.61 -39.21 26.49
CA LEU A 87 -20.52 -38.11 26.10
C LEU A 87 -21.71 -38.76 25.34
N PRO A 88 -22.88 -38.11 25.15
CA PRO A 88 -23.41 -36.87 25.75
C PRO A 88 -24.83 -37.06 26.37
N GLU A 89 -25.40 -36.04 27.03
CA GLU A 89 -26.86 -35.80 27.01
C GLU A 89 -27.26 -34.39 27.52
N ILE A 90 -28.43 -33.92 27.07
CA ILE A 90 -29.14 -32.63 27.30
C ILE A 90 -30.65 -32.96 27.12
N PRO A 91 -31.65 -32.43 27.87
CA PRO A 91 -31.69 -31.16 28.64
C PRO A 91 -32.28 -31.28 30.08
N SER A 92 -32.43 -30.15 30.81
CA SER A 92 -33.77 -29.63 31.25
C SER A 92 -33.74 -28.46 32.27
N GLU A 93 -34.55 -27.43 31.97
CA GLU A 93 -35.33 -26.53 32.86
C GLU A 93 -34.70 -25.59 33.92
N ILE A 94 -35.48 -24.55 34.26
CA ILE A 94 -35.15 -23.40 35.11
C ILE A 94 -36.33 -23.17 36.10
N PRO A 95 -36.08 -22.96 37.42
CA PRO A 95 -37.11 -22.60 38.39
C PRO A 95 -37.27 -21.08 38.59
N VAL A 96 -38.49 -20.65 38.94
CA VAL A 96 -39.00 -19.30 39.25
C VAL A 96 -40.28 -19.45 40.12
N PRO A 97 -40.95 -18.40 40.65
CA PRO A 97 -40.52 -17.09 41.17
C PRO A 97 -41.15 -16.75 42.57
N ALA A 98 -40.93 -15.51 43.06
CA ALA A 98 -41.57 -14.85 44.22
C ALA A 98 -41.33 -13.31 44.13
N GLU A 99 -42.01 -12.35 44.78
CA GLU A 99 -43.35 -12.17 45.41
C GLU A 99 -43.48 -10.66 45.78
N ALA A 100 -44.62 -10.03 46.14
CA ALA A 100 -46.04 -10.14 45.74
C ALA A 100 -46.87 -9.02 46.42
N SER A 101 -47.61 -8.17 45.69
CA SER A 101 -48.69 -7.28 46.21
C SER A 101 -49.51 -6.60 45.09
N GLY A 102 -50.84 -6.46 45.28
CA GLY A 102 -51.79 -5.85 44.32
C GLY A 102 -52.48 -4.58 44.88
N PRO A 103 -53.75 -4.22 44.53
CA PRO A 103 -54.75 -5.03 43.80
C PRO A 103 -55.70 -4.32 42.78
N THR A 104 -56.53 -5.13 42.10
CA THR A 104 -57.86 -4.83 41.47
C THR A 104 -57.97 -4.29 40.02
N LEU A 105 -59.14 -4.58 39.41
CA LEU A 105 -59.61 -4.42 38.00
C LEU A 105 -61.02 -3.74 38.03
N PRO A 106 -61.84 -3.63 36.94
CA PRO A 106 -61.63 -3.75 35.48
C PRO A 106 -62.20 -2.55 34.65
N GLY A 107 -62.10 -2.57 33.30
CA GLY A 107 -62.80 -1.62 32.40
C GLY A 107 -62.63 -1.93 30.90
N VAL A 108 -63.53 -1.46 30.03
CA VAL A 108 -63.50 -1.65 28.55
C VAL A 108 -63.59 -0.25 27.83
N PRO A 109 -63.98 -0.06 26.54
CA PRO A 109 -63.25 0.83 25.62
C PRO A 109 -63.94 2.20 25.35
N GLU A 110 -63.51 2.88 24.27
CA GLU A 110 -64.08 4.13 23.68
C GLU A 110 -63.90 5.43 24.51
N VAL A 111 -64.00 6.66 23.97
CA VAL A 111 -63.53 7.31 22.72
C VAL A 111 -63.78 8.85 22.84
N PHE A 112 -63.12 9.70 22.02
CA PHE A 112 -63.42 11.14 21.72
C PHE A 112 -63.23 12.30 22.75
N LEU A 113 -62.60 13.38 22.24
CA LEU A 113 -62.90 14.84 22.38
C LEU A 113 -62.86 15.50 23.80
N ALA A 114 -62.81 16.82 24.00
CA ALA A 114 -62.87 18.03 23.14
C ALA A 114 -62.07 19.19 23.82
N THR A 115 -61.68 20.35 23.25
CA THR A 115 -61.67 20.89 21.85
C THR A 115 -60.37 21.73 21.70
N GLU A 116 -60.14 22.93 21.11
CA GLU A 116 -60.82 24.02 20.36
C GLU A 116 -59.79 24.59 19.32
N GLY A 117 -60.11 25.42 18.32
CA GLY A 117 -61.41 25.87 17.81
C GLY A 117 -61.29 26.88 16.64
N PHE A 118 -62.37 27.00 15.83
CA PHE A 118 -62.74 28.04 14.84
C PHE A 118 -61.80 28.32 13.61
N VAL A 119 -62.17 28.17 12.32
CA VAL A 119 -63.32 28.62 11.45
C VAL A 119 -62.99 29.95 10.72
N SER A 120 -63.28 30.23 9.43
CA SER A 120 -64.13 29.65 8.34
C SER A 120 -63.40 29.63 6.95
N GLY A 121 -63.90 29.14 5.81
CA GLY A 121 -65.19 28.49 5.43
C GLY A 121 -65.24 28.00 3.95
N GLU A 122 -66.28 27.25 3.59
CA GLU A 122 -66.60 26.54 2.31
C GLU A 122 -67.25 27.45 1.22
N PRO A 123 -67.74 27.00 0.01
CA PRO A 123 -68.04 25.64 -0.58
C PRO A 123 -67.49 25.43 -2.04
N ASN A 124 -67.77 24.44 -2.93
CA ASN A 124 -68.39 23.07 -3.04
C ASN A 124 -67.93 22.47 -4.42
N ASP A 125 -68.29 21.29 -4.98
CA ASP A 125 -68.62 19.90 -4.54
C ASP A 125 -69.05 19.04 -5.79
N VAL A 126 -69.20 17.72 -5.64
CA VAL A 126 -69.83 16.70 -6.54
C VAL A 126 -69.13 16.30 -7.86
N GLY A 127 -68.92 14.98 -8.09
CA GLY A 127 -68.75 14.41 -9.45
C GLY A 127 -68.08 13.02 -9.58
N GLN A 128 -68.88 11.96 -9.78
CA GLN A 128 -68.47 10.62 -10.29
C GLN A 128 -69.12 10.39 -11.68
N PRO A 129 -68.87 9.28 -12.41
CA PRO A 129 -67.63 8.58 -12.78
C PRO A 129 -67.56 8.26 -14.30
N MET A 130 -66.73 7.27 -14.71
CA MET A 130 -66.77 6.47 -15.97
C MET A 130 -65.89 6.85 -17.20
N ASN A 131 -65.57 5.78 -17.95
CA ASN A 131 -64.87 5.63 -19.25
C ASN A 131 -65.81 6.06 -20.43
N PRO A 132 -65.44 6.07 -21.75
CA PRO A 132 -64.25 5.50 -22.42
C PRO A 132 -63.66 6.25 -23.67
N TYR A 133 -62.64 5.64 -24.30
CA TYR A 133 -62.29 5.56 -25.75
C TYR A 133 -61.97 6.82 -26.63
N GLU A 134 -61.24 6.55 -27.73
CA GLU A 134 -60.77 7.40 -28.87
C GLU A 134 -61.84 8.28 -29.56
N PRO A 135 -61.49 9.38 -30.32
CA PRO A 135 -60.46 9.39 -31.37
C PRO A 135 -59.69 10.71 -31.69
N SER A 136 -58.80 10.67 -32.70
CA SER A 136 -58.02 11.81 -33.23
C SER A 136 -58.69 12.56 -34.41
N PRO A 137 -58.44 13.87 -34.52
CA PRO A 137 -58.00 14.54 -35.76
C PRO A 137 -56.71 15.40 -35.51
N ARG A 138 -55.86 15.81 -36.47
CA ARG A 138 -56.04 16.65 -37.70
C ARG A 138 -56.53 18.08 -37.37
N THR A 139 -55.99 19.18 -37.90
CA THR A 139 -54.83 19.43 -38.81
C THR A 139 -54.26 20.84 -38.52
N ASP A 140 -53.40 21.39 -39.40
CA ASP A 140 -53.20 22.81 -39.80
C ASP A 140 -51.69 23.14 -39.98
N GLU A 141 -51.21 23.93 -40.95
CA GLU A 141 -51.84 24.65 -42.07
C GLU A 141 -50.80 24.92 -43.23
N ILE A 142 -51.27 25.08 -44.48
CA ILE A 142 -50.91 26.11 -45.52
C ILE A 142 -49.39 26.52 -45.72
N HIS A 143 -48.78 26.65 -46.92
CA HIS A 143 -49.25 26.87 -48.31
C HIS A 143 -48.20 26.49 -49.41
N THR A 144 -48.62 26.61 -50.69
CA THR A 144 -47.92 26.93 -51.99
C THR A 144 -46.39 27.14 -52.07
N ASP A 145 -45.69 26.95 -53.20
CA ASP A 145 -46.13 26.83 -54.61
C ASP A 145 -45.12 26.04 -55.48
N ALA A 146 -45.44 25.81 -56.76
CA ALA A 146 -44.54 25.22 -57.78
C ALA A 146 -44.37 26.16 -59.01
N ILE A 147 -43.45 25.83 -59.94
CA ILE A 147 -43.55 25.94 -61.44
C ILE A 147 -42.15 25.97 -62.11
N ASP A 148 -41.96 25.14 -63.15
CA ASP A 148 -40.99 25.21 -64.29
C ASP A 148 -39.45 25.32 -64.06
N ALA A 149 -38.56 24.94 -64.99
CA ALA A 149 -38.66 24.13 -66.23
C ALA A 149 -37.27 23.55 -66.64
N ALA A 150 -37.22 22.78 -67.75
CA ALA A 150 -36.10 21.90 -68.12
C ALA A 150 -34.98 22.50 -69.02
N ALA A 151 -33.71 22.21 -68.66
CA ALA A 151 -32.63 21.62 -69.50
C ALA A 151 -32.26 22.26 -70.88
N PRO A 152 -31.46 21.65 -71.81
CA PRO A 152 -30.33 20.67 -71.73
C PRO A 152 -29.09 21.07 -72.61
N VAL A 153 -28.15 20.12 -72.88
CA VAL A 153 -27.18 20.07 -74.03
C VAL A 153 -25.92 21.00 -73.96
N ALA A 154 -24.84 20.83 -74.73
CA ALA A 154 -23.80 19.76 -74.87
C ALA A 154 -22.70 20.23 -75.90
N LEU A 155 -21.62 19.45 -76.11
CA LEU A 155 -20.74 19.29 -77.32
C LEU A 155 -19.37 18.69 -76.89
N ALA A 156 -18.98 17.48 -77.31
CA ALA A 156 -18.23 17.10 -78.54
C ALA A 156 -16.71 17.42 -78.49
N SER A 157 -15.77 16.60 -78.98
CA SER A 157 -15.79 15.61 -80.09
C SER A 157 -14.69 14.54 -79.94
N GLY A 158 -14.73 13.42 -80.72
CA GLY A 158 -13.52 12.61 -81.01
C GLY A 158 -13.71 11.10 -81.21
N GLN A 159 -13.29 10.58 -82.37
CA GLN A 159 -13.17 9.16 -82.77
C GLN A 159 -12.18 9.07 -83.96
N VAL A 160 -11.64 7.93 -84.43
CA VAL A 160 -11.84 6.47 -84.21
C VAL A 160 -10.42 5.81 -84.04
N PRO A 161 -10.11 4.48 -84.15
CA PRO A 161 -10.87 3.28 -84.53
C PRO A 161 -10.76 2.04 -83.59
N ALA A 162 -11.52 0.98 -83.90
CA ALA A 162 -11.31 -0.40 -83.43
C ALA A 162 -10.36 -1.17 -84.41
N ASN A 163 -9.94 -2.44 -84.27
CA ASN A 163 -10.30 -3.63 -83.47
C ASN A 163 -9.09 -4.64 -83.58
N PRO A 164 -9.08 -5.92 -83.09
CA PRO A 164 -9.94 -6.63 -82.14
C PRO A 164 -9.20 -7.46 -81.04
N VAL A 165 -9.98 -8.01 -80.10
CA VAL A 165 -9.83 -9.31 -79.34
C VAL A 165 -8.43 -9.85 -78.98
N THR A 166 -8.21 -10.12 -77.68
CA THR A 166 -7.41 -11.27 -77.20
C THR A 166 -7.91 -11.77 -75.82
N GLU A 167 -7.96 -13.09 -75.61
CA GLU A 167 -8.30 -13.72 -74.32
C GLU A 167 -7.11 -13.76 -73.32
N PRO A 168 -7.34 -13.99 -72.02
CA PRO A 168 -6.28 -14.05 -71.02
C PRO A 168 -5.43 -15.33 -71.14
N PRO A 169 -4.10 -15.26 -70.95
CA PRO A 169 -3.25 -16.44 -70.93
C PRO A 169 -3.44 -17.24 -69.63
N LYS A 170 -4.19 -18.34 -69.71
CA LYS A 170 -3.97 -19.50 -68.83
C LYS A 170 -2.58 -20.05 -69.12
N PHE A 171 -1.86 -20.51 -68.10
CA PHE A 171 -0.79 -21.50 -68.29
C PHE A 171 -1.35 -22.90 -68.00
N ASP A 172 -0.91 -23.87 -68.81
CA ASP A 172 -1.59 -25.15 -69.00
C ASP A 172 -1.12 -26.23 -68.00
N ALA A 173 -2.03 -27.15 -67.64
CA ALA A 173 -1.77 -28.32 -66.82
C ALA A 173 -1.95 -29.60 -67.66
N SER A 174 -0.88 -30.01 -68.34
CA SER A 174 -0.84 -31.21 -69.19
C SER A 174 0.56 -31.87 -69.12
N ARG A 175 0.72 -33.19 -69.18
CA ARG A 175 -0.23 -34.26 -69.59
C ARG A 175 0.21 -35.67 -69.12
N ILE A 176 -0.78 -36.53 -68.84
CA ILE A 176 -0.86 -37.97 -69.22
C ILE A 176 0.02 -39.05 -68.52
N VAL A 177 -0.70 -40.00 -67.90
CA VAL A 177 -0.48 -41.48 -67.80
C VAL A 177 0.69 -42.05 -66.99
N ALA A 178 0.34 -42.98 -66.11
CA ALA A 178 1.25 -43.90 -65.42
C ALA A 178 1.28 -45.30 -66.08
N PRO A 179 2.41 -46.01 -66.01
CA PRO A 179 2.43 -47.48 -66.06
C PRO A 179 3.14 -48.11 -64.85
N LYS A 180 2.86 -49.41 -64.61
CA LYS A 180 3.48 -50.25 -63.56
C LYS A 180 3.84 -51.62 -64.14
N PRO A 181 5.07 -52.11 -63.91
CA PRO A 181 5.28 -53.43 -63.27
C PRO A 181 6.04 -53.26 -61.92
N ARG A 182 5.96 -54.10 -60.88
CA ARG A 182 5.96 -55.58 -60.70
C ARG A 182 7.30 -56.25 -61.00
N SER A 183 7.78 -57.21 -60.19
CA SER A 183 7.49 -57.63 -58.79
C SER A 183 8.63 -58.61 -58.33
N ASP A 184 8.71 -59.25 -57.15
CA ASP A 184 7.88 -59.44 -55.94
C ASP A 184 8.83 -59.35 -54.69
N SER A 185 8.65 -59.85 -53.45
CA SER A 185 7.71 -60.73 -52.71
C SER A 185 7.55 -60.19 -51.26
N VAL A 186 6.62 -60.53 -50.34
CA VAL A 186 5.74 -61.70 -50.06
C VAL A 186 6.46 -62.86 -49.30
N PRO A 187 5.89 -63.49 -48.23
CA PRO A 187 4.63 -63.26 -47.46
C PRO A 187 4.87 -62.65 -46.04
N THR A 188 3.94 -62.21 -45.16
CA THR A 188 2.48 -62.40 -44.86
C THR A 188 2.15 -63.41 -43.74
N LEU A 189 1.54 -62.94 -42.62
CA LEU A 189 0.37 -63.54 -41.91
C LEU A 189 -0.14 -62.68 -40.72
N LEU A 190 -1.29 -63.05 -40.12
CA LEU A 190 -2.11 -62.28 -39.15
C LEU A 190 -2.46 -63.08 -37.86
N PRO A 191 -3.06 -62.47 -36.79
CA PRO A 191 -3.09 -63.03 -35.41
C PRO A 191 -4.39 -63.76 -35.02
N PRO A 192 -4.46 -64.29 -33.79
CA PRO A 192 -5.39 -63.78 -32.75
C PRO A 192 -4.67 -63.57 -31.38
N GLY A 193 -5.26 -63.10 -30.27
CA GLY A 193 -6.62 -62.65 -29.90
C GLY A 193 -6.56 -62.05 -28.46
N GLY A 194 -7.66 -61.61 -27.82
CA GLY A 194 -7.59 -60.86 -26.54
C GLY A 194 -8.67 -61.17 -25.48
N MET A 195 -8.72 -60.30 -24.45
CA MET A 195 -9.61 -60.28 -23.25
C MET A 195 -9.05 -61.03 -21.98
N PRO A 196 -9.63 -60.90 -20.74
CA PRO A 196 -9.07 -60.06 -19.64
C PRO A 196 -9.16 -60.78 -18.24
N PRO A 197 -9.54 -60.20 -17.04
CA PRO A 197 -9.42 -58.86 -16.41
C PRO A 197 -8.89 -58.83 -14.91
N THR A 198 -8.76 -57.61 -14.31
CA THR A 198 -8.92 -57.21 -12.86
C THR A 198 -8.07 -57.76 -11.66
N ALA A 199 -7.35 -56.83 -10.97
CA ALA A 199 -7.13 -56.61 -9.49
C ALA A 199 -6.65 -57.76 -8.53
N PRO A 200 -6.32 -57.56 -7.21
CA PRO A 200 -5.95 -56.39 -6.37
C PRO A 200 -4.61 -56.57 -5.56
N PRO A 201 -4.26 -55.75 -4.52
CA PRO A 201 -3.07 -55.96 -3.63
C PRO A 201 -3.33 -56.00 -2.08
N PRO A 202 -2.61 -56.85 -1.28
CA PRO A 202 -2.52 -56.67 0.20
C PRO A 202 -1.24 -57.15 0.99
N SER A 203 -0.74 -56.31 1.91
CA SER A 203 -0.41 -56.48 3.37
C SER A 203 0.44 -57.62 4.06
N VAL A 204 1.52 -57.21 4.79
CA VAL A 204 1.79 -57.31 6.29
C VAL A 204 2.54 -58.50 7.04
N ALA A 205 3.61 -58.11 7.82
CA ALA A 205 4.16 -58.55 9.17
C ALA A 205 5.11 -59.77 9.51
N LEU A 206 6.29 -59.43 10.12
CA LEU A 206 7.00 -59.89 11.39
C LEU A 206 7.29 -61.40 11.71
N PRO A 207 8.17 -61.82 12.69
CA PRO A 207 9.05 -61.16 13.73
C PRO A 207 10.58 -61.57 13.56
N PRO A 208 11.53 -61.89 14.52
CA PRO A 208 11.69 -61.80 16.01
C PRO A 208 13.06 -61.20 16.54
N ILE A 209 13.72 -61.73 17.62
CA ILE A 209 14.79 -61.12 18.47
C ILE A 209 15.88 -62.14 18.98
N GLY A 210 17.13 -61.71 19.31
CA GLY A 210 18.15 -62.46 20.09
C GLY A 210 19.35 -61.64 20.66
N LEU A 211 20.09 -62.14 21.68
CA LEU A 211 21.15 -61.43 22.47
C LEU A 211 22.51 -62.20 22.59
N PRO A 212 23.68 -61.53 22.82
CA PRO A 212 24.99 -62.14 23.14
C PRO A 212 25.55 -61.89 24.58
N PRO A 213 26.68 -62.54 25.02
CA PRO A 213 27.11 -62.63 26.44
C PRO A 213 28.48 -61.99 26.84
N LEU A 214 28.99 -62.32 28.05
CA LEU A 214 30.21 -61.91 28.80
C LEU A 214 30.79 -63.15 29.57
N PRO A 215 31.91 -63.11 30.35
CA PRO A 215 33.25 -62.47 30.22
C PRO A 215 34.44 -63.45 30.60
N GLU A 216 35.71 -62.99 30.67
CA GLU A 216 36.81 -63.69 31.43
C GLU A 216 37.89 -62.70 32.02
N LEU A 217 38.99 -63.18 32.63
CA LEU A 217 39.55 -62.62 33.89
C LEU A 217 41.11 -62.56 34.07
N ALA A 218 41.61 -61.63 34.91
CA ALA A 218 42.89 -61.65 35.70
C ALA A 218 44.29 -61.53 34.99
N ALA A 219 45.44 -61.15 35.60
CA ALA A 219 45.78 -60.29 36.78
C ALA A 219 47.31 -59.82 36.76
N PRO A 220 48.15 -59.73 37.84
CA PRO A 220 48.73 -58.43 38.30
C PRO A 220 50.27 -58.34 38.62
N ALA A 221 50.82 -57.13 38.89
CA ALA A 221 52.05 -56.89 39.71
C ALA A 221 52.29 -55.39 40.11
N ALA A 222 53.12 -55.15 41.16
CA ALA A 222 53.63 -53.86 41.71
C ALA A 222 55.02 -54.14 42.40
N PRO A 223 55.63 -53.35 43.33
CA PRO A 223 55.39 -51.98 43.87
C PRO A 223 56.67 -51.09 44.07
N PHE A 224 56.55 -49.87 44.64
CA PHE A 224 57.26 -49.38 45.87
C PHE A 224 56.78 -47.94 46.28
N SER A 225 57.32 -47.36 47.37
CA SER A 225 56.54 -46.55 48.35
C SER A 225 56.94 -45.07 48.56
N ALA A 226 56.05 -44.32 49.23
CA ALA A 226 56.16 -42.90 49.65
C ALA A 226 56.97 -42.68 50.95
N PRO A 227 56.99 -41.46 51.54
CA PRO A 227 56.12 -41.22 52.71
C PRO A 227 55.53 -39.78 52.87
N SER A 228 54.58 -39.64 53.80
CA SER A 228 53.93 -38.37 54.25
C SER A 228 54.14 -38.16 55.77
N ALA A 229 54.09 -36.92 56.29
CA ALA A 229 54.07 -36.63 57.74
C ALA A 229 53.50 -35.23 58.12
N SER A 230 53.16 -35.03 59.41
CA SER A 230 52.51 -33.84 60.06
C SER A 230 52.65 -33.97 61.61
N PRO A 231 51.98 -33.21 62.54
CA PRO A 231 51.12 -32.02 62.43
C PRO A 231 51.51 -30.71 63.24
N PRO A 232 51.01 -30.33 64.46
CA PRO A 232 50.47 -28.95 64.65
C PRO A 232 50.75 -28.14 65.95
N SER A 233 50.29 -26.86 65.95
CA SER A 233 49.58 -26.10 67.03
C SER A 233 50.27 -25.11 68.02
N GLN A 234 49.48 -24.07 68.41
CA GLN A 234 49.63 -23.04 69.49
C GLN A 234 50.66 -21.88 69.27
N GLY A 235 50.42 -20.59 69.63
CA GLY A 235 49.16 -19.86 69.92
C GLY A 235 49.27 -18.42 70.54
N THR A 236 48.63 -17.39 69.92
CA THR A 236 48.27 -16.01 70.45
C THR A 236 49.39 -15.01 70.88
N PRO A 237 49.15 -13.66 71.06
CA PRO A 237 47.90 -12.86 70.93
C PRO A 237 47.93 -11.53 70.08
N ALA A 238 46.74 -11.04 69.72
CA ALA A 238 46.31 -9.64 69.39
C ALA A 238 47.02 -8.83 68.26
N PRO A 239 46.23 -8.18 67.36
CA PRO A 239 45.97 -6.74 67.50
C PRO A 239 44.51 -6.30 67.17
N LEU A 240 44.30 -4.97 67.03
CA LEU A 240 43.00 -4.31 66.86
C LEU A 240 42.35 -4.46 65.46
N SER A 241 41.03 -4.23 65.40
CA SER A 241 40.15 -4.47 64.24
C SER A 241 39.99 -3.26 63.30
N THR A 242 39.98 -3.50 61.97
CA THR A 242 39.23 -2.73 60.96
C THR A 242 39.23 -3.40 59.57
N ALA A 243 38.11 -4.01 59.16
CA ALA A 243 37.79 -4.40 57.76
C ALA A 243 36.34 -4.96 57.67
N PRO A 244 35.72 -5.06 56.47
CA PRO A 244 35.61 -4.06 55.42
C PRO A 244 34.12 -3.72 55.12
N LEU A 245 33.83 -2.64 54.39
CA LEU A 245 32.45 -2.24 54.06
C LEU A 245 31.94 -2.88 52.75
N SER A 246 30.65 -3.22 52.75
CA SER A 246 29.84 -3.72 51.63
C SER A 246 28.41 -3.15 51.77
N PRO A 247 27.52 -3.25 50.77
CA PRO A 247 26.58 -2.16 50.46
C PRO A 247 25.39 -2.03 51.41
N ALA A 248 24.90 -0.79 51.58
CA ALA A 248 23.76 -0.47 52.43
C ALA A 248 22.44 -0.32 51.62
N PRO A 249 21.39 -1.11 51.91
CA PRO A 249 20.03 -0.86 51.43
C PRO A 249 19.32 0.22 52.27
N ARG A 250 18.19 0.75 51.77
CA ARG A 250 17.31 1.67 52.54
C ARG A 250 16.13 0.95 53.18
N SER A 251 15.59 1.51 54.26
CA SER A 251 14.74 0.83 55.25
C SER A 251 13.22 1.06 55.10
N THR A 252 12.45 0.13 55.69
CA THR A 252 11.04 0.23 56.11
C THR A 252 10.95 0.96 57.50
N ALA A 253 9.83 1.11 58.23
CA ALA A 253 8.56 0.36 58.34
C ALA A 253 7.37 1.23 58.88
N PRO A 254 6.12 0.71 58.93
CA PRO A 254 4.88 1.52 59.05
C PRO A 254 4.13 1.37 60.39
N LEU A 255 2.98 2.06 60.54
CA LEU A 255 1.66 1.48 60.92
C LEU A 255 0.52 2.55 60.95
N SER A 256 -0.75 2.11 60.94
CA SER A 256 -2.00 2.93 60.84
C SER A 256 -2.80 2.98 62.18
N PRO A 257 -3.92 3.73 62.34
CA PRO A 257 -5.26 3.38 61.78
C PRO A 257 -6.22 4.58 61.45
N ALA A 258 -7.50 4.29 61.14
CA ALA A 258 -8.63 5.24 60.90
C ALA A 258 -9.63 5.26 62.11
N PRO A 259 -10.86 5.87 62.16
CA PRO A 259 -11.91 6.05 61.12
C PRO A 259 -12.61 7.46 61.10
N ALA A 260 -13.93 7.55 60.82
CA ALA A 260 -14.64 8.76 60.29
C ALA A 260 -15.99 9.16 60.97
N THR A 261 -16.51 10.37 60.66
CA THR A 261 -17.91 10.83 60.94
C THR A 261 -18.39 12.04 60.09
N LEU A 262 -19.72 12.28 60.07
CA LEU A 262 -20.51 13.44 59.52
C LEU A 262 -21.44 13.98 60.66
N PRO A 263 -22.33 15.02 60.54
CA PRO A 263 -22.83 15.82 59.39
C PRO A 263 -23.03 17.36 59.64
N ASN A 264 -23.89 18.01 58.82
CA ASN A 264 -24.48 19.39 58.80
C ASN A 264 -24.67 20.17 60.14
N THR A 265 -24.91 21.51 60.21
CA THR A 265 -25.91 22.34 59.47
C THR A 265 -25.72 23.88 59.69
N PHE A 266 -26.55 24.70 59.01
CA PHE A 266 -26.91 26.14 59.13
C PHE A 266 -26.37 27.03 57.97
N VAL A 267 -27.08 27.95 57.29
CA VAL A 267 -28.49 28.36 57.03
C VAL A 267 -28.40 29.68 56.20
N SER A 268 -29.38 30.01 55.35
CA SER A 268 -29.36 31.12 54.36
C SER A 268 -30.16 32.38 54.85
N PRO A 269 -30.59 33.42 54.06
CA PRO A 269 -30.41 33.70 52.61
C PRO A 269 -30.26 35.19 52.13
N ALA A 270 -29.92 35.34 50.83
CA ALA A 270 -30.45 36.31 49.83
C ALA A 270 -30.32 37.86 50.03
N PRO A 271 -30.52 38.70 48.98
CA PRO A 271 -30.85 38.44 47.55
C PRO A 271 -29.65 38.78 46.60
N VAL A 272 -29.70 38.99 45.27
CA VAL A 272 -30.76 39.22 44.25
C VAL A 272 -30.38 38.59 42.88
N LEU A 273 -31.23 38.77 41.85
CA LEU A 273 -31.09 38.34 40.43
C LEU A 273 -31.75 39.44 39.51
N PRO A 274 -31.67 39.42 38.15
CA PRO A 274 -31.20 38.35 37.25
C PRO A 274 -30.29 38.76 36.05
N ASP A 275 -29.89 37.74 35.26
CA ASP A 275 -29.54 37.74 33.81
C ASP A 275 -28.32 38.57 33.29
N THR A 276 -27.66 38.23 32.17
CA THR A 276 -28.03 37.35 31.03
C THR A 276 -26.87 36.43 30.56
N ALA A 277 -27.17 35.45 29.70
CA ALA A 277 -26.29 34.37 29.22
C ALA A 277 -25.03 34.78 28.41
N SER A 278 -24.12 33.81 28.17
CA SER A 278 -22.84 34.00 27.45
C SER A 278 -22.49 32.83 26.50
N GLN A 279 -22.41 33.10 25.19
CA GLN A 279 -21.68 32.36 24.13
C GLN A 279 -21.69 33.23 22.83
N PRO A 280 -20.84 32.99 21.81
CA PRO A 280 -19.39 32.82 21.84
C PRO A 280 -18.67 33.80 20.86
N LEU A 281 -17.39 33.60 20.58
CA LEU A 281 -16.48 34.56 19.91
C LEU A 281 -16.55 34.57 18.36
N ALA A 282 -16.44 35.74 17.70
CA ALA A 282 -16.30 35.84 16.23
C ALA A 282 -15.52 37.07 15.70
N SER A 283 -14.33 36.80 15.12
CA SER A 283 -13.68 37.39 13.91
C SER A 283 -13.61 38.91 13.58
N GLN A 284 -12.49 39.26 12.91
CA GLN A 284 -12.20 40.38 11.96
C GLN A 284 -11.39 41.60 12.50
N PRO A 285 -10.69 42.38 11.63
CA PRO A 285 -9.64 41.92 10.72
C PRO A 285 -8.37 42.83 10.71
N LEU A 286 -7.32 42.44 9.97
CA LEU A 286 -6.05 43.18 9.83
C LEU A 286 -6.06 44.13 8.61
N ALA A 287 -5.41 45.31 8.70
CA ALA A 287 -5.32 46.27 7.60
C ALA A 287 -3.93 46.92 7.41
N SER A 288 -3.29 46.55 6.29
CA SER A 288 -2.40 47.31 5.39
C SER A 288 -1.60 48.55 5.86
N GLN A 289 -0.27 48.54 5.62
CA GLN A 289 0.44 49.72 5.07
C GLN A 289 1.85 49.42 4.49
N SER A 290 2.26 50.23 3.52
CA SER A 290 3.57 50.30 2.81
C SER A 290 3.50 51.44 1.76
N PRO A 291 4.61 51.99 1.21
CA PRO A 291 6.02 52.02 1.67
C PRO A 291 6.67 53.45 1.55
N VAL A 292 8.02 53.52 1.66
CA VAL A 292 8.98 54.60 1.22
C VAL A 292 8.89 56.01 1.87
N PRO A 293 9.96 56.87 1.85
CA PRO A 293 11.29 56.71 1.23
C PRO A 293 12.51 56.89 2.17
N GLU A 294 13.70 56.77 1.57
CA GLU A 294 15.05 56.95 2.14
C GLU A 294 15.48 58.43 2.23
N SER A 295 16.30 58.80 3.23
CA SER A 295 16.95 60.13 3.33
C SER A 295 18.21 60.09 4.22
N LEU A 296 19.19 60.96 3.93
CA LEU A 296 20.55 60.92 4.47
C LEU A 296 20.73 61.77 5.74
N ALA A 297 21.25 61.18 6.82
CA ALA A 297 21.81 61.86 7.99
C ALA A 297 22.86 60.96 8.69
N PRO A 298 23.86 61.50 9.41
CA PRO A 298 25.06 60.75 9.81
C PRO A 298 24.91 59.95 11.12
N THR A 299 25.82 58.99 11.30
CA THR A 299 26.10 58.31 12.57
C THR A 299 26.33 59.32 13.71
N MET A 300 25.61 59.15 14.83
CA MET A 300 26.04 59.67 16.12
C MET A 300 26.56 58.52 16.98
N ASP A 301 27.76 58.67 17.52
CA ASP A 301 28.29 57.75 18.52
C ASP A 301 27.43 57.78 19.80
N PRO A 302 27.16 56.64 20.45
CA PRO A 302 26.52 56.62 21.75
C PRO A 302 27.43 57.29 22.80
N PRO A 303 26.88 58.03 23.77
CA PRO A 303 27.67 58.91 24.63
C PRO A 303 28.64 58.13 25.51
N SER A 304 29.93 58.53 25.45
CA SER A 304 30.98 58.01 26.32
C SER A 304 30.67 58.34 27.78
N LEU A 305 30.24 57.35 28.56
CA LEU A 305 30.04 57.49 30.01
C LEU A 305 31.39 57.76 30.69
N THR A 306 31.67 59.01 31.02
CA THR A 306 32.85 59.44 31.79
C THR A 306 32.72 59.09 33.28
N GLY A 307 32.46 57.82 33.56
CA GLY A 307 32.53 57.23 34.88
C GLY A 307 33.97 57.22 35.38
N ARG A 308 34.26 58.06 36.36
CA ARG A 308 35.55 58.14 37.06
C ARG A 308 35.88 56.79 37.69
N GLN A 309 36.74 56.00 37.01
CA GLN A 309 37.16 54.68 37.47
C GLN A 309 37.83 54.79 38.85
N ALA A 310 37.34 54.01 39.82
CA ALA A 310 38.18 53.51 40.88
C ALA A 310 39.08 52.40 40.30
N PRO A 311 40.33 52.21 40.79
CA PRO A 311 41.16 51.08 40.41
C PRO A 311 40.58 49.79 41.00
N GLY A 312 39.62 49.20 40.28
CA GLY A 312 38.90 47.98 40.64
C GLY A 312 39.14 46.87 39.61
N TRP A 313 39.42 45.67 40.13
CA TRP A 313 39.88 44.46 39.44
C TRP A 313 39.21 44.18 38.08
N ALA A 314 39.98 44.31 36.99
CA ALA A 314 39.53 44.07 35.62
C ALA A 314 40.12 42.75 35.05
N MET A 315 39.88 41.62 35.72
CA MET A 315 40.52 40.33 35.41
C MET A 315 39.56 39.12 35.32
N SER A 316 38.38 39.30 34.72
CA SER A 316 37.64 38.18 34.13
C SER A 316 36.90 38.63 32.86
N THR A 317 36.85 37.76 31.87
CA THR A 317 36.21 38.00 30.57
C THR A 317 35.41 36.77 30.14
N SER A 318 34.35 36.97 29.35
CA SER A 318 33.53 35.91 28.78
C SER A 318 34.11 35.33 27.48
N THR A 319 35.33 35.72 27.12
CA THR A 319 36.05 35.32 25.90
C THR A 319 37.44 34.76 26.24
N PRO A 320 38.01 33.86 25.42
CA PRO A 320 39.38 33.40 25.66
C PRO A 320 40.40 34.53 25.49
N GLY A 321 41.36 34.60 26.43
CA GLY A 321 42.43 35.59 26.45
C GLY A 321 43.57 35.29 25.49
N SER A 322 44.73 35.91 25.73
CA SER A 322 45.96 35.59 24.99
C SER A 322 46.50 34.20 25.36
N ARG A 323 47.18 33.55 24.42
CA ARG A 323 47.61 32.14 24.55
C ARG A 323 48.61 31.87 25.67
N GLN A 324 49.30 32.91 26.17
CA GLN A 324 50.24 32.79 27.28
C GLN A 324 49.56 32.36 28.60
N PHE A 325 48.23 32.53 28.72
CA PHE A 325 47.44 32.17 29.90
C PHE A 325 46.85 30.76 29.84
N GLU A 326 47.06 30.01 28.75
CA GLU A 326 46.63 28.61 28.64
C GLU A 326 47.53 27.67 29.46
N GLY A 327 46.98 26.53 29.90
CA GLY A 327 47.71 25.53 30.67
C GLY A 327 47.89 25.86 32.15
N SER A 328 48.96 25.32 32.77
CA SER A 328 49.24 25.50 34.20
C SER A 328 50.00 26.79 34.48
N GLN A 329 49.36 27.70 35.21
CA GLN A 329 49.87 29.02 35.55
C GLN A 329 50.25 29.05 37.04
N ASN A 330 51.55 29.10 37.35
CA ASN A 330 52.06 29.06 38.72
C ASN A 330 53.01 30.25 39.01
N PRO A 331 52.48 31.49 39.09
CA PRO A 331 53.21 32.62 39.66
C PRO A 331 53.46 32.41 41.15
N SER A 332 54.64 32.78 41.64
CA SER A 332 55.04 32.56 43.04
C SER A 332 56.04 33.62 43.48
N LEU A 333 55.73 34.34 44.56
CA LEU A 333 56.55 35.47 45.01
C LEU A 333 57.37 35.12 46.27
N GLU A 334 58.68 35.30 46.16
CA GLU A 334 59.65 35.30 47.25
C GLU A 334 59.84 36.75 47.73
N ILE A 335 59.92 36.98 49.06
CA ILE A 335 60.17 38.31 49.63
C ILE A 335 61.30 38.27 50.66
N HIS A 336 62.38 39.01 50.40
CA HIS A 336 63.57 39.07 51.23
C HIS A 336 63.82 40.49 51.74
N LYS A 337 63.52 40.70 53.03
CA LYS A 337 63.74 41.97 53.73
C LYS A 337 65.06 41.99 54.49
N ARG A 338 65.74 43.15 54.49
CA ARG A 338 67.05 43.39 55.09
C ARG A 338 67.11 44.78 55.73
N ALA A 339 67.87 44.88 56.82
CA ALA A 339 68.24 46.12 57.50
C ALA A 339 69.67 45.96 58.03
N PRO A 340 70.38 47.05 58.39
CA PRO A 340 71.62 46.96 59.15
C PRO A 340 71.39 46.24 60.49
N ALA A 341 72.39 45.47 60.95
CA ALA A 341 72.30 44.71 62.20
C ALA A 341 72.30 45.60 63.46
N GLU A 342 72.74 46.84 63.34
CA GLU A 342 72.72 47.87 64.37
C GLU A 342 72.41 49.23 63.71
N VAL A 343 71.65 50.09 64.40
CA VAL A 343 71.29 51.44 63.96
C VAL A 343 71.31 52.39 65.15
N GLN A 344 71.61 53.67 64.90
CA GLN A 344 71.89 54.66 65.95
C GLN A 344 70.79 55.73 66.00
N VAL A 345 70.42 56.19 67.20
CA VAL A 345 69.36 57.20 67.40
C VAL A 345 69.72 58.51 66.72
N GLY A 346 68.78 59.10 65.98
CA GLY A 346 68.96 60.31 65.19
C GLY A 346 69.67 60.10 63.84
N VAL A 347 70.25 58.93 63.56
CA VAL A 347 70.97 58.65 62.30
C VAL A 347 70.03 58.03 61.26
N PRO A 348 69.93 58.57 60.03
CA PRO A 348 69.15 57.94 58.97
C PRO A 348 69.68 56.56 58.57
N THR A 349 68.79 55.60 58.46
CA THR A 349 69.09 54.20 58.10
C THR A 349 68.06 53.66 57.11
N SER A 350 68.44 52.68 56.29
CA SER A 350 67.57 52.16 55.23
C SER A 350 67.23 50.69 55.46
N PHE A 351 65.92 50.39 55.44
CA PHE A 351 65.38 49.05 55.40
C PHE A 351 64.94 48.76 53.96
N THR A 352 65.35 47.61 53.42
CA THR A 352 65.15 47.25 51.99
C THR A 352 64.47 45.89 51.90
N ALA A 353 63.49 45.74 51.01
CA ALA A 353 62.90 44.45 50.67
C ALA A 353 62.94 44.21 49.17
N VAL A 354 63.42 43.02 48.77
CA VAL A 354 63.39 42.54 47.39
C VAL A 354 62.24 41.55 47.27
N VAL A 355 61.36 41.77 46.30
CA VAL A 355 60.28 40.84 45.92
C VAL A 355 60.60 40.26 44.56
N ARG A 356 60.64 38.93 44.45
CA ARG A 356 61.02 38.21 43.23
C ARG A 356 59.95 37.21 42.84
N ASN A 357 59.56 37.17 41.56
CA ASN A 357 58.74 36.11 41.04
C ASN A 357 59.60 34.89 40.71
N VAL A 358 59.57 33.90 41.59
CA VAL A 358 60.24 32.59 41.44
C VAL A 358 59.33 31.54 40.77
N GLY A 359 58.10 31.92 40.43
CA GLY A 359 57.15 31.11 39.66
C GLY A 359 57.44 31.04 38.16
N ASN A 360 56.61 30.27 37.44
CA ASN A 360 56.75 30.04 35.99
C ASN A 360 55.88 30.96 35.11
N ALA A 361 55.02 31.77 35.73
CA ALA A 361 54.07 32.67 35.07
C ALA A 361 54.08 34.05 35.72
N THR A 362 53.56 35.06 35.03
CA THR A 362 53.50 36.45 35.54
C THR A 362 52.58 36.57 36.75
N ALA A 363 53.06 37.22 37.80
CA ALA A 363 52.25 37.69 38.92
C ALA A 363 51.71 39.08 38.58
N PHE A 364 50.39 39.24 38.61
CA PHE A 364 49.70 40.52 38.34
C PHE A 364 49.27 41.20 39.64
N ASP A 365 48.85 42.47 39.59
CA ASP A 365 48.42 43.27 40.75
C ASP A 365 49.32 43.09 42.00
N VAL A 366 50.64 43.05 41.79
CA VAL A 366 51.60 42.79 42.87
C VAL A 366 51.63 43.99 43.79
N GLN A 367 51.18 43.80 45.01
CA GLN A 367 51.10 44.82 46.04
C GLN A 367 51.89 44.37 47.28
N VAL A 368 52.84 45.21 47.70
CA VAL A 368 53.58 45.02 48.96
C VAL A 368 53.01 45.98 49.98
N THR A 369 52.80 45.51 51.21
CA THR A 369 52.43 46.32 52.37
C THR A 369 53.42 46.10 53.50
N ASP A 370 53.83 47.17 54.17
CA ASP A 370 54.81 47.15 55.27
C ASP A 370 54.40 48.18 56.33
N ALA A 371 55.08 48.20 57.48
CA ALA A 371 54.82 49.16 58.55
C ALA A 371 56.10 49.88 59.00
N ILE A 372 56.01 51.17 59.29
CA ILE A 372 57.11 51.94 59.90
C ILE A 372 57.44 51.32 61.27
N PRO A 373 58.73 51.09 61.61
CA PRO A 373 59.11 50.63 62.94
C PRO A 373 58.62 51.57 64.03
N LYS A 374 58.02 51.03 65.10
CA LYS A 374 57.67 51.82 66.28
C LYS A 374 58.95 52.39 66.90
N GLY A 375 58.94 53.67 67.27
CA GLY A 375 60.14 54.35 67.77
C GLY A 375 61.09 54.84 66.67
N ALA A 376 60.64 54.90 65.41
CA ALA A 376 61.35 55.54 64.32
C ALA A 376 60.40 56.37 63.43
N ARG A 377 60.88 57.49 62.91
CA ARG A 377 60.15 58.29 61.91
C ARG A 377 60.60 57.96 60.49
N LEU A 378 59.66 57.96 59.54
CA LEU A 378 59.97 57.83 58.12
C LEU A 378 60.60 59.14 57.58
N VAL A 379 61.65 59.01 56.78
CA VAL A 379 62.25 60.09 55.97
C VAL A 379 61.66 60.08 54.57
N ARG A 380 61.75 58.93 53.87
CA ARG A 380 61.27 58.73 52.49
C ARG A 380 61.18 57.24 52.16
N THR A 381 60.56 56.92 51.02
CA THR A 381 60.53 55.58 50.42
C THR A 381 60.99 55.62 48.97
N PHE A 382 61.50 54.51 48.46
CA PHE A 382 61.81 54.34 47.04
C PHE A 382 61.45 52.91 46.56
N PRO A 383 60.53 52.74 45.58
CA PRO A 383 59.62 53.75 45.03
C PRO A 383 58.75 54.44 46.09
N GLU A 384 58.08 55.53 45.72
CA GLU A 384 57.20 56.26 46.63
C GLU A 384 56.02 55.38 47.10
N SER A 385 55.81 55.34 48.41
CA SER A 385 54.81 54.49 49.07
C SER A 385 53.51 55.26 49.35
N GLN A 386 52.37 54.63 49.07
CA GLN A 386 51.07 55.11 49.53
C GLN A 386 50.94 54.86 51.04
N ARG A 387 50.36 55.82 51.78
CA ARG A 387 50.07 55.68 53.22
C ARG A 387 48.78 54.89 53.45
N VAL A 388 48.82 53.92 54.35
CA VAL A 388 47.69 53.05 54.71
C VAL A 388 47.51 53.06 56.22
N GLY A 389 46.53 53.83 56.71
CA GLY A 389 46.43 54.15 58.13
C GLY A 389 47.58 55.05 58.59
N ASN A 390 47.90 55.02 59.89
CA ASN A 390 48.94 55.89 60.47
C ASN A 390 50.35 55.44 60.05
N ASP A 391 50.69 54.18 60.35
CA ASP A 391 52.06 53.67 60.25
C ASP A 391 52.29 52.75 59.03
N GLY A 392 51.23 52.41 58.30
CA GLY A 392 51.29 51.49 57.16
C GLY A 392 51.74 52.16 55.86
N LEU A 393 52.50 51.40 55.07
CA LEU A 393 53.06 51.77 53.77
C LEU A 393 52.63 50.72 52.74
N ALA A 394 52.29 51.14 51.52
CA ALA A 394 51.95 50.25 50.42
C ALA A 394 52.64 50.66 49.10
N TRP A 395 53.09 49.67 48.35
CA TRP A 395 53.66 49.81 47.01
C TRP A 395 52.89 48.93 46.05
N ASN A 396 52.36 49.52 44.98
CA ASN A 396 51.78 48.79 43.86
C ASN A 396 52.89 48.61 42.83
N LEU A 397 53.44 47.40 42.72
CA LEU A 397 54.55 47.06 41.83
C LEU A 397 54.08 46.68 40.41
N GLY A 398 52.77 46.53 40.20
CA GLY A 398 52.19 46.22 38.90
C GLY A 398 52.29 44.73 38.59
N GLU A 399 52.94 44.38 37.49
CA GLU A 399 53.21 42.99 37.10
C GLU A 399 54.68 42.62 37.31
N LEU A 400 54.95 41.41 37.81
CA LEU A 400 56.28 40.81 37.78
C LEU A 400 56.23 39.54 36.94
N ALA A 401 56.84 39.59 35.75
CA ALA A 401 57.03 38.40 34.91
C ALA A 401 57.91 37.35 35.61
N ALA A 402 57.85 36.10 35.16
CA ALA A 402 58.64 35.00 35.73
C ALA A 402 60.14 35.34 35.76
N GLY A 403 60.78 35.16 36.92
CA GLY A 403 62.18 35.48 37.17
C GLY A 403 62.49 36.95 37.48
N GLN A 404 61.56 37.89 37.27
CA GLN A 404 61.76 39.32 37.58
C GLN A 404 61.79 39.57 39.09
N GLU A 405 62.48 40.65 39.49
CA GLU A 405 62.49 41.15 40.86
C GLU A 405 62.31 42.67 40.90
N ALA A 406 61.72 43.15 42.00
CA ALA A 406 61.50 44.55 42.29
C ALA A 406 61.99 44.84 43.72
N THR A 407 62.71 45.94 43.90
CA THR A 407 63.24 46.35 45.21
C THR A 407 62.48 47.57 45.72
N ILE A 408 61.99 47.49 46.96
CA ILE A 408 61.48 48.63 47.71
C ILE A 408 62.44 48.96 48.86
N SER A 409 62.53 50.23 49.24
CA SER A 409 63.21 50.65 50.46
C SER A 409 62.46 51.76 51.19
N MET A 410 62.67 51.81 52.50
CA MET A 410 62.29 52.92 53.37
C MET A 410 63.54 53.44 54.07
N GLU A 411 63.71 54.76 54.08
CA GLU A 411 64.70 55.44 54.92
C GLU A 411 63.98 55.95 56.17
N ILE A 412 64.45 55.55 57.35
CA ILE A 412 63.89 55.88 58.65
C ILE A 412 64.98 56.49 59.54
N VAL A 413 64.57 57.27 60.54
CA VAL A 413 65.45 57.74 61.63
C VAL A 413 64.92 57.17 62.94
N PRO A 414 65.71 56.35 63.67
CA PRO A 414 65.36 55.92 65.02
C PRO A 414 65.25 57.12 65.97
N GLU A 415 64.20 57.16 66.78
CA GLU A 415 63.91 58.21 67.76
C GLU A 415 64.02 57.71 69.20
N THR A 416 63.96 56.39 69.42
CA THR A 416 64.11 55.73 70.72
C THR A 416 65.07 54.55 70.65
N GLU A 417 65.81 54.29 71.72
CA GLU A 417 66.60 53.07 71.90
C GLU A 417 65.68 51.84 72.03
N GLY A 418 66.04 50.71 71.42
CA GLY A 418 65.28 49.46 71.47
C GLY A 418 65.35 48.64 70.18
N GLU A 419 64.55 47.58 70.11
CA GLU A 419 64.42 46.73 68.91
C GLU A 419 63.47 47.34 67.89
N LEU A 420 63.97 47.62 66.67
CA LEU A 420 63.16 48.15 65.56
C LEU A 420 62.68 47.04 64.61
N GLY A 421 61.57 46.41 64.96
CA GLY A 421 60.86 45.45 64.10
C GLY A 421 59.94 46.10 63.06
N SER A 422 59.82 45.51 61.87
CA SER A 422 58.95 45.98 60.77
C SER A 422 58.71 44.83 59.77
N VAL A 423 57.45 44.55 59.42
CA VAL A 423 57.04 43.32 58.72
C VAL A 423 56.38 43.62 57.37
N ALA A 424 57.02 43.18 56.28
CA ALA A 424 56.47 43.26 54.94
C ALA A 424 55.59 42.03 54.62
N SER A 425 54.54 42.24 53.82
CA SER A 425 53.66 41.23 53.26
C SER A 425 53.39 41.55 51.79
N VAL A 426 53.22 40.52 50.95
CA VAL A 426 52.96 40.69 49.51
C VAL A 426 51.69 39.94 49.09
N LYS A 427 50.94 40.56 48.18
CA LYS A 427 49.76 40.00 47.51
C LYS A 427 49.94 40.13 46.00
N PHE A 428 49.29 39.26 45.25
CA PHE A 428 49.26 39.28 43.79
C PHE A 428 48.00 38.55 43.29
N ALA A 429 47.70 38.72 42.01
CA ALA A 429 46.69 37.98 41.26
C ALA A 429 47.34 37.08 40.21
N ALA A 430 46.66 35.99 39.87
CA ALA A 430 47.03 35.09 38.77
C ALA A 430 45.92 35.10 37.71
N GLN A 431 46.31 35.03 36.43
CA GLN A 431 45.37 34.83 35.33
C GLN A 431 45.57 33.45 34.71
N ALA A 432 44.47 32.84 34.27
CA ALA A 432 44.47 31.64 33.44
C ALA A 432 43.35 31.77 32.40
N SER A 433 43.50 31.10 31.26
CA SER A 433 42.49 31.09 30.20
C SER A 433 42.37 29.73 29.54
N VAL A 434 41.21 29.47 28.96
CA VAL A 434 40.91 28.27 28.19
C VAL A 434 40.16 28.67 26.94
N ARG A 435 40.44 27.99 25.82
CA ARG A 435 39.63 28.09 24.59
C ARG A 435 39.15 26.71 24.18
N THR A 436 37.93 26.65 23.66
CA THR A 436 37.36 25.46 23.03
C THR A 436 36.59 25.89 21.79
N ILE A 437 36.28 24.94 20.90
CA ILE A 437 35.48 25.17 19.71
C ILE A 437 34.14 24.48 19.91
N SER A 438 33.05 25.24 19.93
CA SER A 438 31.71 24.66 19.84
C SER A 438 31.43 24.25 18.41
N THR A 439 31.00 23.01 18.19
CA THR A 439 30.69 22.45 16.88
C THR A 439 29.29 21.85 16.89
N GLN A 440 28.61 21.85 15.75
CA GLN A 440 27.25 21.34 15.63
C GLN A 440 27.14 20.40 14.42
N PRO A 441 26.87 19.10 14.60
CA PRO A 441 26.49 18.23 13.48
C PRO A 441 25.14 18.65 12.90
N ARG A 442 24.97 18.51 11.58
CA ARG A 442 23.71 18.77 10.89
C ARG A 442 23.59 17.79 9.74
N LEU A 443 22.62 16.89 9.80
CA LEU A 443 22.38 15.95 8.71
C LEU A 443 21.56 16.62 7.60
N THR A 444 21.67 16.09 6.39
CA THR A 444 20.87 16.46 5.23
C THR A 444 20.75 15.23 4.33
N ILE A 445 19.54 14.97 3.81
CA ILE A 445 19.26 13.80 2.98
C ILE A 445 18.73 14.30 1.65
N LYS A 446 19.28 13.77 0.55
CA LYS A 446 18.78 14.00 -0.79
C LYS A 446 18.46 12.64 -1.43
N GLN A 447 17.18 12.42 -1.70
CA GLN A 447 16.71 11.26 -2.46
C GLN A 447 16.73 11.54 -3.96
N THR A 448 16.87 10.50 -4.78
CA THR A 448 16.71 10.55 -6.24
C THR A 448 16.22 9.19 -6.73
N ALA A 449 15.05 9.16 -7.34
CA ALA A 449 14.38 7.97 -7.85
C ALA A 449 13.62 8.30 -9.14
N VAL A 450 12.85 7.33 -9.67
CA VAL A 450 11.83 7.59 -10.70
C VAL A 450 10.57 8.19 -10.07
N ALA A 451 9.94 9.16 -10.73
CA ALA A 451 8.71 9.80 -10.25
C ALA A 451 7.43 9.03 -10.67
N GLU A 452 7.49 8.27 -11.76
CA GLU A 452 6.42 7.38 -12.24
C GLU A 452 7.02 6.03 -12.67
N MET A 453 6.28 4.94 -12.48
CA MET A 453 6.64 3.58 -12.91
C MET A 453 5.41 2.69 -13.09
N LEU A 454 5.55 1.50 -13.69
CA LEU A 454 4.46 0.54 -13.77
C LEU A 454 4.43 -0.41 -12.57
N GLY A 455 3.25 -0.94 -12.24
CA GLY A 455 3.12 -2.06 -11.30
C GLY A 455 3.83 -3.30 -11.84
N GLY A 456 4.67 -3.94 -11.04
CA GLY A 456 5.58 -5.01 -11.46
C GLY A 456 7.02 -4.57 -11.71
N ASP A 457 7.26 -3.30 -12.04
CA ASP A 457 8.62 -2.75 -12.19
C ASP A 457 9.36 -2.70 -10.84
N SER A 458 10.70 -2.60 -10.91
CA SER A 458 11.54 -2.26 -9.76
C SER A 458 12.14 -0.86 -9.92
N ALA A 459 12.12 -0.07 -8.84
CA ALA A 459 12.73 1.25 -8.77
C ALA A 459 13.93 1.24 -7.82
N THR A 460 15.08 1.73 -8.31
CA THR A 460 16.22 2.07 -7.48
C THR A 460 16.05 3.47 -6.91
N ILE A 461 16.08 3.59 -5.57
CA ILE A 461 16.13 4.86 -4.85
C ILE A 461 17.58 5.10 -4.44
N LEU A 462 18.17 6.20 -4.93
CA LEU A 462 19.47 6.69 -4.50
C LEU A 462 19.29 7.66 -3.34
N ILE A 463 20.04 7.49 -2.27
CA ILE A 463 19.95 8.29 -1.05
C ILE A 463 21.35 8.84 -0.71
N ASP A 464 21.56 10.13 -0.95
CA ASP A 464 22.75 10.86 -0.47
C ASP A 464 22.50 11.33 0.99
N VAL A 465 23.26 10.83 1.95
CA VAL A 465 23.24 11.26 3.38
C VAL A 465 24.50 12.05 3.66
N MET A 466 24.34 13.32 4.05
CA MET A 466 25.44 14.29 4.18
C MET A 466 25.43 14.98 5.55
N ASN A 467 26.61 15.21 6.14
CA ASN A 467 26.75 16.08 7.31
C ASN A 467 27.15 17.50 6.88
N THR A 468 26.16 18.39 6.76
CA THR A 468 26.33 19.83 6.46
C THR A 468 26.71 20.67 7.69
N GLY A 469 26.99 20.03 8.83
CA GLY A 469 27.37 20.67 10.09
C GLY A 469 28.86 21.00 10.20
N THR A 470 29.24 21.54 11.36
CA THR A 470 30.64 21.84 11.75
C THR A 470 31.22 20.83 12.73
N GLY A 471 30.42 19.90 13.26
CA GLY A 471 30.84 18.81 14.13
C GLY A 471 30.55 17.44 13.51
N VAL A 472 31.30 16.41 13.90
CA VAL A 472 31.06 15.02 13.48
C VAL A 472 29.67 14.59 13.94
N ALA A 473 28.83 14.12 13.03
CA ALA A 473 27.58 13.43 13.38
C ALA A 473 27.95 11.99 13.74
N ARG A 474 27.61 11.54 14.95
CA ARG A 474 28.08 10.24 15.47
C ARG A 474 27.01 9.17 15.44
N ASP A 475 27.43 7.93 15.21
CA ASP A 475 26.56 6.75 15.13
C ASP A 475 25.32 7.04 14.26
N VAL A 476 25.56 7.59 13.05
CA VAL A 476 24.48 7.96 12.13
C VAL A 476 23.75 6.70 11.69
N ARG A 477 22.42 6.77 11.67
CA ARG A 477 21.54 5.69 11.27
C ARG A 477 20.55 6.20 10.24
N LEU A 478 20.35 5.41 9.18
CA LEU A 478 19.32 5.61 8.17
C LEU A 478 18.13 4.68 8.48
N GLU A 479 16.93 5.23 8.42
CA GLU A 479 15.65 4.57 8.68
C GLU A 479 14.71 4.86 7.50
N GLU A 480 14.07 3.83 6.92
CA GLU A 480 13.08 3.97 5.85
C GLU A 480 11.82 3.17 6.18
N ASP A 481 10.65 3.82 6.16
CA ASP A 481 9.36 3.14 6.20
C ASP A 481 8.92 2.82 4.75
N VAL A 482 9.04 1.55 4.35
CA VAL A 482 8.74 1.10 2.98
C VAL A 482 7.22 1.16 2.75
N PRO A 483 6.72 2.00 1.84
CA PRO A 483 5.28 2.17 1.66
C PRO A 483 4.61 0.91 1.09
N LYS A 484 3.37 0.62 1.50
CA LYS A 484 2.68 -0.66 1.19
C LYS A 484 2.49 -1.00 -0.30
N VAL A 485 2.53 0.00 -1.19
CA VAL A 485 2.50 -0.22 -2.65
C VAL A 485 3.81 -0.78 -3.20
N PHE A 486 4.86 -0.80 -2.37
CA PHE A 486 6.19 -1.33 -2.66
C PHE A 486 6.53 -2.55 -1.80
N ARG A 487 7.51 -3.31 -2.27
CA ARG A 487 8.20 -4.36 -1.50
C ARG A 487 9.70 -4.28 -1.75
N HIS A 488 10.46 -4.11 -0.67
CA HIS A 488 11.92 -4.32 -0.70
C HIS A 488 12.25 -5.81 -0.85
N VAL A 489 13.36 -6.15 -1.50
CA VAL A 489 13.77 -7.55 -1.80
C VAL A 489 13.86 -8.46 -0.57
N SER A 490 14.16 -7.92 0.63
CA SER A 490 14.17 -8.69 1.88
C SER A 490 12.77 -8.99 2.47
N GLY A 491 11.70 -8.44 1.90
CA GLY A 491 10.34 -8.53 2.43
C GLY A 491 10.06 -7.66 3.65
N ALA A 492 11.03 -6.88 4.14
CA ALA A 492 10.85 -5.97 5.28
C ALA A 492 10.04 -4.72 4.89
N SER A 493 9.15 -4.29 5.79
CA SER A 493 8.37 -3.04 5.66
C SER A 493 9.05 -1.81 6.28
N ALA A 494 10.14 -2.02 7.02
CA ALA A 494 11.00 -0.96 7.53
C ALA A 494 12.46 -1.40 7.32
N LEU A 495 13.29 -0.49 6.83
CA LEU A 495 14.71 -0.72 6.59
C LEU A 495 15.52 0.14 7.57
N GLN A 496 16.62 -0.42 8.07
CA GLN A 496 17.56 0.28 8.94
C GLN A 496 18.98 0.00 8.44
N HIS A 497 19.79 1.05 8.34
CA HIS A 497 21.21 0.94 7.99
C HIS A 497 22.05 1.80 8.95
N ASP A 498 23.04 1.20 9.61
CA ASP A 498 23.97 1.94 10.45
C ASP A 498 25.08 2.52 9.57
N VAL A 499 25.04 3.85 9.40
CA VAL A 499 25.93 4.64 8.53
C VAL A 499 27.29 4.92 9.22
N GLY A 500 27.30 4.99 10.56
CA GLY A 500 28.50 5.28 11.35
C GLY A 500 28.76 6.78 11.54
N ASP A 501 30.00 7.14 11.85
CA ASP A 501 30.37 8.55 12.03
C ASP A 501 30.54 9.27 10.69
N LEU A 502 29.88 10.42 10.51
CA LEU A 502 30.06 11.33 9.36
C LEU A 502 30.78 12.62 9.78
N ALA A 503 31.95 12.87 9.20
CA ALA A 503 32.71 14.10 9.39
C ALA A 503 32.03 15.33 8.75
N PRO A 504 32.37 16.57 9.18
CA PRO A 504 31.88 17.79 8.54
C PRO A 504 32.17 17.84 7.03
N GLY A 505 31.11 17.98 6.23
CA GLY A 505 31.18 17.96 4.76
C GLY A 505 31.22 16.57 4.12
N GLU A 506 31.22 15.49 4.91
CA GLU A 506 31.20 14.12 4.40
C GLU A 506 29.79 13.73 3.91
N SER A 507 29.74 12.88 2.88
CA SER A 507 28.51 12.36 2.29
C SER A 507 28.70 10.91 1.88
N LEU A 508 27.78 10.04 2.30
CA LEU A 508 27.70 8.64 1.86
C LEU A 508 26.43 8.44 1.03
N ARG A 509 26.48 7.49 0.09
CA ARG A 509 25.36 7.14 -0.79
C ARG A 509 24.91 5.70 -0.52
N PHE A 510 23.60 5.53 -0.48
CA PHE A 510 22.93 4.24 -0.39
C PHE A 510 22.00 4.05 -1.60
N GLU A 511 21.80 2.80 -1.99
CA GLU A 511 20.94 2.42 -3.10
C GLU A 511 19.97 1.34 -2.59
N ILE A 512 18.67 1.55 -2.77
CA ILE A 512 17.60 0.68 -2.25
C ILE A 512 16.66 0.31 -3.39
N GLU A 513 16.41 -0.98 -3.60
CA GLU A 513 15.56 -1.50 -4.67
C GLU A 513 14.16 -1.87 -4.14
N LEU A 514 13.14 -1.21 -4.68
CA LEU A 514 11.73 -1.44 -4.33
C LEU A 514 10.94 -1.94 -5.56
N MET A 515 10.31 -3.10 -5.44
CA MET A 515 9.38 -3.63 -6.45
C MET A 515 7.99 -3.04 -6.23
N ALA A 516 7.36 -2.51 -7.28
CA ALA A 516 5.99 -2.01 -7.25
C ALA A 516 4.96 -3.15 -7.30
N LEU A 517 3.98 -3.14 -6.39
CA LEU A 517 2.94 -4.16 -6.28
C LEU A 517 1.55 -3.67 -6.72
N GLU A 518 1.16 -2.46 -6.32
CA GLU A 518 -0.20 -1.93 -6.50
C GLU A 518 -0.17 -0.48 -7.02
N ALA A 519 -1.16 -0.12 -7.85
CA ALA A 519 -1.28 1.25 -8.34
C ALA A 519 -1.61 2.25 -7.22
N GLY A 520 -0.89 3.36 -7.17
CA GLY A 520 -1.10 4.41 -6.18
C GLY A 520 -0.09 5.56 -6.29
N LYS A 521 -0.51 6.74 -5.84
CA LYS A 521 0.39 7.86 -5.57
C LYS A 521 0.84 7.75 -4.12
N VAL A 522 2.14 7.74 -3.87
CA VAL A 522 2.72 7.59 -2.53
C VAL A 522 3.95 8.49 -2.39
N SER A 523 4.42 8.70 -1.17
CA SER A 523 5.77 9.21 -0.94
C SER A 523 6.59 8.17 -0.21
N ASN A 524 7.80 7.92 -0.70
CA ASN A 524 8.84 7.29 0.11
C ASN A 524 9.29 8.29 1.19
N VAL A 525 9.64 7.81 2.39
CA VAL A 525 10.10 8.65 3.51
C VAL A 525 11.33 8.00 4.14
N VAL A 526 12.43 8.75 4.16
CA VAL A 526 13.70 8.32 4.76
C VAL A 526 14.15 9.34 5.80
N ARG A 527 14.49 8.84 6.99
CA ARG A 527 15.01 9.60 8.12
C ARG A 527 16.46 9.21 8.39
N ALA A 528 17.28 10.18 8.73
CA ALA A 528 18.63 9.95 9.25
C ALA A 528 18.71 10.55 10.65
N THR A 529 19.18 9.77 11.61
CA THR A 529 19.37 10.15 13.03
C THR A 529 20.83 9.97 13.44
N SER A 530 21.22 10.48 14.60
CA SER A 530 22.58 10.36 15.14
C SER A 530 22.58 10.41 16.67
N ALA A 531 23.55 9.76 17.31
CA ALA A 531 23.66 9.72 18.77
C ALA A 531 23.87 11.11 19.42
N ASN A 532 24.41 12.08 18.66
CA ASN A 532 24.54 13.48 19.09
C ASN A 532 23.44 14.41 18.51
N SER A 533 22.25 13.85 18.28
CA SER A 533 20.98 14.58 18.10
C SER A 533 20.87 15.46 16.84
N ALA A 534 21.76 15.29 15.85
CA ALA A 534 21.44 15.74 14.50
C ALA A 534 20.45 14.76 13.86
N MET A 535 19.45 15.30 13.17
CA MET A 535 18.46 14.53 12.42
C MET A 535 18.16 15.22 11.08
N ALA A 536 17.74 14.44 10.10
CA ALA A 536 17.18 14.90 8.84
C ALA A 536 16.09 13.93 8.38
N GLU A 537 15.17 14.43 7.56
CA GLU A 537 14.12 13.63 6.93
C GLU A 537 13.97 14.11 5.48
N SER A 538 13.71 13.18 4.58
CA SER A 538 13.45 13.42 3.16
C SER A 538 12.20 12.66 2.76
N SER A 539 11.46 13.22 1.80
CA SER A 539 10.30 12.53 1.23
C SER A 539 10.22 12.78 -0.26
N TYR A 540 10.13 11.69 -1.03
CA TYR A 540 10.13 11.70 -2.49
C TYR A 540 8.83 11.06 -3.00
N PRO A 541 7.99 11.79 -3.77
CA PRO A 541 6.75 11.27 -4.31
C PRO A 541 7.01 10.32 -5.49
N ILE A 542 6.35 9.17 -5.50
CA ILE A 542 6.40 8.17 -6.57
C ILE A 542 4.96 7.75 -6.91
N GLU A 543 4.64 7.68 -8.20
CA GLU A 543 3.37 7.20 -8.71
C GLU A 543 3.51 5.86 -9.43
N VAL A 544 2.96 4.81 -8.82
CA VAL A 544 2.82 3.50 -9.47
C VAL A 544 1.54 3.51 -10.29
N LYS A 545 1.65 3.23 -11.60
CA LYS A 545 0.52 3.09 -12.51
C LYS A 545 0.34 1.63 -12.89
N ALA A 546 -0.87 1.10 -12.82
CA ALA A 546 -1.15 -0.28 -13.27
C ALA A 546 -2.52 -0.37 -13.94
N PRO A 547 -2.71 -1.25 -14.94
CA PRO A 547 -4.02 -1.54 -15.47
C PRO A 547 -4.82 -2.36 -14.45
N LYS A 548 -6.15 -2.26 -14.47
CA LYS A 548 -7.04 -3.05 -13.61
C LYS A 548 -8.31 -3.40 -14.36
N LEU A 549 -8.33 -4.59 -14.94
CA LEU A 549 -9.45 -5.07 -15.74
C LEU A 549 -10.63 -5.50 -14.86
N GLN A 550 -11.84 -5.16 -15.32
CA GLN A 550 -13.10 -5.72 -14.86
C GLN A 550 -13.82 -6.32 -16.07
N LEU A 551 -14.48 -7.46 -15.89
CA LEU A 551 -15.20 -8.19 -16.92
C LEU A 551 -16.66 -8.33 -16.52
N GLN A 552 -17.58 -8.12 -17.47
CA GLN A 552 -19.00 -8.34 -17.28
C GLN A 552 -19.60 -8.98 -18.54
N ILE A 553 -20.41 -10.04 -18.36
CA ILE A 553 -21.18 -10.64 -19.46
C ILE A 553 -22.62 -10.14 -19.38
N VAL A 554 -23.08 -9.44 -20.41
CA VAL A 554 -24.47 -8.99 -20.57
C VAL A 554 -25.18 -9.92 -21.56
N GLY A 555 -26.39 -10.37 -21.23
CA GLY A 555 -27.16 -11.26 -22.10
C GLY A 555 -28.37 -11.91 -21.43
N PRO A 556 -29.19 -12.63 -22.21
CA PRO A 556 -30.44 -13.24 -21.74
C PRO A 556 -30.20 -14.39 -20.76
N LYS A 557 -31.03 -14.50 -19.72
CA LYS A 557 -31.03 -15.62 -18.76
C LYS A 557 -31.96 -16.78 -19.13
N LEU A 558 -32.90 -16.55 -20.05
CA LEU A 558 -33.84 -17.55 -20.57
C LEU A 558 -33.89 -17.45 -22.10
N ARG A 559 -33.68 -18.58 -22.79
CA ARG A 559 -33.79 -18.74 -24.25
C ARG A 559 -34.62 -19.99 -24.56
N HIS A 560 -35.16 -20.06 -25.77
CA HIS A 560 -35.77 -21.30 -26.27
C HIS A 560 -34.80 -22.02 -27.21
N LEU A 561 -34.98 -23.35 -27.36
CA LEU A 561 -34.28 -24.15 -28.38
C LEU A 561 -34.39 -23.54 -29.77
N GLU A 562 -33.33 -23.73 -30.59
CA GLU A 562 -33.24 -23.29 -31.99
C GLU A 562 -33.35 -21.77 -32.22
N ARG A 563 -33.33 -20.94 -31.16
CA ARG A 563 -33.40 -19.47 -31.26
C ARG A 563 -32.06 -18.80 -30.91
N PRO A 564 -31.39 -18.14 -31.88
CA PRO A 564 -30.15 -17.41 -31.65
C PRO A 564 -30.21 -16.38 -30.51
N ALA A 565 -29.09 -16.21 -29.82
CA ALA A 565 -28.96 -15.37 -28.64
C ALA A 565 -27.66 -14.56 -28.67
N PRO A 566 -27.70 -13.22 -28.70
CA PRO A 566 -26.53 -12.38 -28.51
C PRO A 566 -26.16 -12.26 -27.03
N TYR A 567 -24.86 -12.25 -26.77
CA TYR A 567 -24.23 -11.94 -25.50
C TYR A 567 -23.14 -10.89 -25.76
N GLU A 568 -23.01 -9.90 -24.90
CA GLU A 568 -21.96 -8.88 -24.96
C GLU A 568 -20.99 -9.07 -23.79
N ALA A 569 -19.70 -9.17 -24.07
CA ALA A 569 -18.67 -9.01 -23.05
C ALA A 569 -18.23 -7.54 -22.98
N VAL A 570 -18.41 -6.94 -21.80
CA VAL A 570 -17.94 -5.59 -21.49
C VAL A 570 -16.69 -5.72 -20.63
N ILE A 571 -15.56 -5.19 -21.13
CA ILE A 571 -14.28 -5.19 -20.43
C ILE A 571 -13.92 -3.74 -20.12
N GLU A 572 -13.65 -3.42 -18.87
CA GLU A 572 -13.34 -2.07 -18.39
C GLU A 572 -11.95 -2.03 -17.75
N ASN A 573 -11.06 -1.17 -18.25
CA ASN A 573 -9.79 -0.91 -17.58
C ASN A 573 -9.99 0.19 -16.53
N SER A 574 -10.38 -0.22 -15.34
CA SER A 574 -10.51 0.63 -14.14
C SER A 574 -9.17 1.03 -13.49
N GLY A 575 -8.04 0.75 -14.15
CA GLY A 575 -6.69 1.08 -13.68
C GLY A 575 -6.21 2.47 -14.11
N THR A 576 -4.95 2.76 -13.79
CA THR A 576 -4.25 4.02 -14.08
C THR A 576 -3.20 3.91 -15.19
N ALA A 577 -2.91 2.70 -15.68
CA ALA A 577 -2.11 2.47 -16.87
C ALA A 577 -2.92 1.79 -17.98
N VAL A 578 -2.41 1.85 -19.22
CA VAL A 578 -2.92 1.12 -20.38
C VAL A 578 -2.70 -0.39 -20.16
N ALA A 579 -3.71 -1.22 -20.45
CA ALA A 579 -3.54 -2.67 -20.56
C ALA A 579 -3.15 -3.01 -22.00
N LYS A 580 -2.17 -3.89 -22.22
CA LYS A 580 -1.68 -4.30 -23.55
C LYS A 580 -1.94 -5.78 -23.81
N ASP A 581 -1.97 -6.15 -25.09
CA ASP A 581 -2.15 -7.54 -25.56
C ASP A 581 -3.29 -8.25 -24.81
N LEU A 582 -4.45 -7.59 -24.78
CA LEU A 582 -5.65 -8.03 -24.09
C LEU A 582 -6.30 -9.17 -24.87
N TYR A 583 -6.17 -10.38 -24.35
CA TYR A 583 -6.93 -11.55 -24.77
C TYR A 583 -8.22 -11.67 -23.96
N ILE A 584 -9.34 -11.83 -24.66
CA ILE A 584 -10.64 -12.19 -24.08
C ILE A 584 -10.96 -13.60 -24.55
N THR A 585 -11.23 -14.53 -23.65
CA THR A 585 -11.59 -15.92 -23.99
C THR A 585 -12.95 -16.29 -23.40
N ALA A 586 -13.91 -16.61 -24.27
CA ALA A 586 -15.22 -17.14 -23.92
C ALA A 586 -15.27 -18.65 -24.19
N ARG A 587 -15.52 -19.46 -23.15
CA ARG A 587 -15.73 -20.90 -23.24
C ARG A 587 -17.21 -21.20 -23.41
N LEU A 588 -17.56 -21.98 -24.43
CA LEU A 588 -18.93 -22.25 -24.81
C LEU A 588 -19.39 -23.60 -24.21
N PRO A 589 -20.60 -23.66 -23.61
CA PRO A 589 -21.18 -24.91 -23.14
C PRO A 589 -21.66 -25.77 -24.32
N ARG A 590 -21.50 -27.10 -24.25
CA ARG A 590 -21.76 -28.01 -25.40
C ARG A 590 -23.18 -27.93 -25.99
N GLY A 591 -24.18 -27.60 -25.19
CA GLY A 591 -25.57 -27.37 -25.65
C GLY A 591 -25.79 -26.06 -26.42
N MET A 592 -24.74 -25.29 -26.73
CA MET A 592 -24.79 -24.05 -27.49
C MET A 592 -23.76 -24.02 -28.62
N ASN A 593 -24.21 -24.01 -29.87
CA ASN A 593 -23.34 -23.83 -31.03
C ASN A 593 -22.96 -22.35 -31.22
N PHE A 594 -21.74 -22.10 -31.68
CA PHE A 594 -21.30 -20.79 -32.17
C PHE A 594 -22.01 -20.40 -33.49
N ILE A 595 -22.44 -19.14 -33.61
CA ILE A 595 -22.88 -18.53 -34.88
C ILE A 595 -21.86 -17.49 -35.37
N SER A 596 -21.57 -16.49 -34.54
CA SER A 596 -20.71 -15.36 -34.92
C SER A 596 -20.15 -14.62 -33.70
N ALA A 597 -19.12 -13.81 -33.93
CA ALA A 597 -18.60 -12.84 -32.99
C ALA A 597 -18.28 -11.52 -33.70
N SER A 598 -18.32 -10.39 -32.99
CA SER A 598 -17.79 -9.11 -33.48
C SER A 598 -16.28 -8.99 -33.26
N ASN A 599 -15.67 -7.90 -33.74
CA ASN A 599 -14.28 -7.50 -33.48
C ASN A 599 -13.25 -8.63 -33.73
N GLU A 600 -13.37 -9.32 -34.87
CA GLU A 600 -12.46 -10.39 -35.32
C GLU A 600 -12.34 -11.59 -34.35
N GLY A 601 -13.35 -11.78 -33.48
CA GLY A 601 -13.43 -12.90 -32.54
C GLY A 601 -13.32 -14.26 -33.23
N THR A 602 -12.21 -14.95 -32.97
CA THR A 602 -11.85 -16.22 -33.62
C THR A 602 -12.38 -17.40 -32.81
N TYR A 603 -13.21 -18.22 -33.45
CA TYR A 603 -13.72 -19.46 -32.86
C TYR A 603 -12.70 -20.61 -33.01
N LEU A 604 -12.47 -21.32 -31.91
CA LEU A 604 -11.54 -22.45 -31.77
C LEU A 604 -12.35 -23.73 -31.50
N PRO A 605 -12.62 -24.57 -32.53
CA PRO A 605 -13.49 -25.74 -32.39
C PRO A 605 -13.02 -26.74 -31.33
N ASP A 606 -11.72 -27.06 -31.30
CA ASP A 606 -11.14 -28.07 -30.39
C ASP A 606 -11.29 -27.70 -28.90
N GLN A 607 -11.39 -26.39 -28.61
CA GLN A 607 -11.56 -25.86 -27.26
C GLN A 607 -13.01 -25.42 -26.98
N HIS A 608 -13.91 -25.57 -27.95
CA HIS A 608 -15.26 -25.01 -27.96
C HIS A 608 -15.32 -23.58 -27.39
N SER A 609 -14.45 -22.70 -27.89
CA SER A 609 -14.20 -21.37 -27.31
C SER A 609 -14.05 -20.29 -28.39
N VAL A 610 -14.32 -19.04 -28.03
CA VAL A 610 -14.05 -17.86 -28.89
C VAL A 610 -13.01 -16.98 -28.21
N VAL A 611 -12.04 -16.51 -28.99
CA VAL A 611 -10.96 -15.64 -28.52
C VAL A 611 -10.93 -14.34 -29.31
N TRP A 612 -10.90 -13.21 -28.60
CA TRP A 612 -10.60 -11.90 -29.15
C TRP A 612 -9.21 -11.45 -28.68
N ASN A 613 -8.50 -10.69 -29.51
CA ASN A 613 -7.28 -9.98 -29.13
C ASN A 613 -7.48 -8.48 -29.38
N LEU A 614 -7.13 -7.66 -28.40
CA LEU A 614 -7.09 -6.20 -28.50
C LEU A 614 -5.67 -5.75 -28.14
N MET A 615 -5.00 -5.06 -29.06
CA MET A 615 -3.62 -4.57 -28.87
C MET A 615 -3.45 -3.72 -27.60
N GLU A 616 -4.42 -2.88 -27.26
CA GLU A 616 -4.43 -2.10 -26.03
C GLU A 616 -5.86 -1.71 -25.56
N LEU A 617 -5.99 -1.42 -24.27
CA LEU A 617 -7.18 -0.83 -23.65
C LEU A 617 -6.76 0.27 -22.66
N ALA A 618 -7.04 1.53 -23.02
CA ALA A 618 -6.62 2.69 -22.26
C ALA A 618 -7.28 2.80 -20.87
N ALA A 619 -6.57 3.41 -19.92
CA ALA A 619 -7.06 3.65 -18.56
C ALA A 619 -8.39 4.42 -18.56
N GLY A 620 -9.36 3.95 -17.76
CA GLY A 620 -10.72 4.52 -17.67
C GLY A 620 -11.65 4.19 -18.84
N THR A 621 -11.22 3.39 -19.82
CA THR A 621 -12.03 3.07 -21.02
C THR A 621 -12.62 1.66 -20.98
N LYS A 622 -13.62 1.41 -21.85
CA LYS A 622 -14.31 0.11 -21.95
C LYS A 622 -14.31 -0.41 -23.38
N ALA A 623 -13.97 -1.68 -23.54
CA ALA A 623 -14.20 -2.46 -24.76
C ALA A 623 -15.52 -3.24 -24.66
N LYS A 624 -16.14 -3.48 -25.81
CA LYS A 624 -17.35 -4.29 -25.99
C LYS A 624 -17.11 -5.29 -27.11
N THR A 625 -17.42 -6.55 -26.88
CA THR A 625 -17.38 -7.62 -27.90
C THR A 625 -18.68 -8.40 -27.87
N GLU A 626 -19.21 -8.74 -29.03
CA GLU A 626 -20.48 -9.48 -29.17
C GLU A 626 -20.21 -10.94 -29.58
N LEU A 627 -21.05 -11.83 -29.09
CA LEU A 627 -21.02 -13.27 -29.31
C LEU A 627 -22.45 -13.78 -29.53
N VAL A 628 -22.72 -14.41 -30.67
CA VAL A 628 -24.04 -14.99 -30.98
C VAL A 628 -23.98 -16.52 -30.90
N LEU A 629 -24.84 -17.10 -30.07
CA LEU A 629 -24.92 -18.54 -29.85
C LEU A 629 -26.31 -19.11 -30.19
N LEU A 630 -26.35 -20.37 -30.63
CA LEU A 630 -27.56 -21.13 -30.92
C LEU A 630 -27.75 -22.25 -29.88
N PRO A 631 -28.79 -22.20 -29.04
CA PRO A 631 -29.11 -23.30 -28.13
C PRO A 631 -29.64 -24.52 -28.91
N VAL A 632 -29.00 -25.67 -28.71
CA VAL A 632 -29.30 -26.95 -29.40
C VAL A 632 -29.68 -28.09 -28.44
N GLU A 633 -29.43 -27.95 -27.14
CA GLU A 633 -29.87 -28.87 -26.09
C GLU A 633 -30.73 -28.12 -25.05
N GLU A 634 -31.67 -28.81 -24.39
CA GLU A 634 -32.39 -28.25 -23.24
C GLU A 634 -31.51 -28.32 -21.97
N GLY A 635 -31.64 -27.34 -21.07
CA GLY A 635 -30.96 -27.40 -19.77
C GLY A 635 -30.51 -26.06 -19.22
N ARG A 636 -29.63 -26.11 -18.21
CA ARG A 636 -28.93 -24.94 -17.67
C ARG A 636 -27.49 -24.97 -18.16
N PHE A 637 -27.05 -23.87 -18.76
CA PHE A 637 -25.73 -23.74 -19.33
C PHE A 637 -25.05 -22.47 -18.83
N ALA A 638 -23.77 -22.54 -18.53
CA ALA A 638 -22.95 -21.39 -18.17
C ALA A 638 -22.03 -21.02 -19.33
N ILE A 639 -22.06 -19.75 -19.74
CA ILE A 639 -21.06 -19.16 -20.64
C ILE A 639 -20.00 -18.53 -19.75
N ALA A 640 -18.79 -19.08 -19.75
CA ALA A 640 -17.69 -18.60 -18.90
C ALA A 640 -16.73 -17.73 -19.73
N MET A 641 -16.39 -16.54 -19.23
CA MET A 641 -15.44 -15.63 -19.86
C MET A 641 -14.29 -15.28 -18.92
N THR A 642 -13.12 -15.09 -19.52
CA THR A 642 -11.85 -14.76 -18.84
C THR A 642 -11.08 -13.74 -19.67
N THR A 643 -10.25 -12.93 -19.01
CA THR A 643 -9.33 -12.00 -19.67
C THR A 643 -7.91 -12.14 -19.14
N ASP A 644 -6.94 -11.87 -20.00
CA ASP A 644 -5.52 -11.75 -19.68
C ASP A 644 -4.93 -10.63 -20.56
N ALA A 645 -4.21 -9.69 -19.96
CA ALA A 645 -3.51 -8.60 -20.63
C ALA A 645 -2.12 -8.46 -20.00
N GLU A 646 -1.09 -8.98 -20.67
CA GLU A 646 0.29 -9.03 -20.16
C GLU A 646 0.39 -9.63 -18.73
N GLY A 647 -0.44 -10.64 -18.42
CA GLY A 647 -0.53 -11.29 -17.11
C GLY A 647 -1.54 -10.68 -16.13
N VAL A 648 -2.10 -9.51 -16.44
CA VAL A 648 -3.16 -8.86 -15.64
C VAL A 648 -4.53 -9.41 -16.04
N ARG A 649 -5.28 -9.94 -15.06
CA ARG A 649 -6.55 -10.64 -15.28
C ARG A 649 -7.70 -9.93 -14.56
N ALA A 650 -8.89 -9.97 -15.15
CA ALA A 650 -10.13 -9.72 -14.42
C ALA A 650 -10.60 -11.02 -13.72
N ASP A 651 -11.51 -10.88 -12.76
CA ASP A 651 -12.18 -12.03 -12.14
C ASP A 651 -12.95 -12.85 -13.21
N PRO A 652 -12.76 -14.18 -13.28
CA PRO A 652 -13.52 -15.05 -14.17
C PRO A 652 -15.03 -14.86 -13.96
N THR A 653 -15.74 -14.55 -15.04
CA THR A 653 -17.16 -14.21 -14.99
C THR A 653 -17.97 -15.25 -15.73
N GLU A 654 -19.09 -15.69 -15.17
CA GLU A 654 -19.99 -16.65 -15.79
C GLU A 654 -21.41 -16.09 -15.98
N ARG A 655 -22.08 -16.54 -17.05
CA ARG A 655 -23.47 -16.20 -17.36
C ARG A 655 -24.28 -17.47 -17.49
N GLU A 656 -25.08 -17.77 -16.45
CA GLU A 656 -26.11 -18.81 -16.54
C GLU A 656 -27.22 -18.43 -17.53
N VAL A 657 -27.64 -19.43 -18.31
CA VAL A 657 -28.75 -19.37 -19.26
C VAL A 657 -29.57 -20.66 -19.11
N LEU A 658 -30.87 -20.52 -18.86
CA LEU A 658 -31.85 -21.60 -18.96
C LEU A 658 -32.32 -21.70 -20.42
N VAL A 659 -32.29 -22.90 -20.98
CA VAL A 659 -32.76 -23.21 -22.34
C VAL A 659 -33.92 -24.18 -22.27
N GLU A 660 -35.06 -23.76 -22.83
CA GLU A 660 -36.30 -24.54 -22.82
C GLU A 660 -36.81 -24.80 -24.24
N GLY A 661 -37.17 -26.04 -24.55
CA GLY A 661 -38.02 -26.35 -25.69
C GLY A 661 -39.46 -25.90 -25.45
N GLN A 662 -40.21 -25.75 -26.53
CA GLN A 662 -41.61 -25.31 -26.50
C GLN A 662 -42.47 -26.36 -27.22
N SER A 663 -43.62 -26.75 -26.65
CA SER A 663 -44.64 -27.46 -27.41
C SER A 663 -45.42 -26.46 -28.27
N GLU A 664 -45.69 -26.84 -29.51
CA GLU A 664 -46.60 -26.08 -30.37
C GLU A 664 -47.45 -27.05 -31.18
N LEU A 665 -48.66 -27.32 -30.68
CA LEU A 665 -49.63 -28.13 -31.39
C LEU A 665 -50.36 -27.31 -32.46
N THR A 666 -50.32 -27.79 -33.70
CA THR A 666 -51.26 -27.41 -34.76
C THR A 666 -52.15 -28.60 -35.11
N PHE A 667 -53.36 -28.33 -35.59
CA PHE A 667 -54.23 -29.37 -36.11
C PHE A 667 -55.11 -28.86 -37.24
N GLU A 668 -55.50 -29.78 -38.10
CA GLU A 668 -56.25 -29.58 -39.33
C GLU A 668 -57.37 -30.61 -39.39
N ILE A 669 -58.44 -30.23 -40.08
CA ILE A 669 -59.51 -31.11 -40.53
C ILE A 669 -59.58 -30.84 -42.03
N ASP A 670 -59.67 -31.89 -42.85
CA ASP A 670 -60.23 -31.80 -44.20
C ASP A 670 -61.32 -32.88 -44.30
N ASP A 671 -62.23 -32.77 -45.25
CA ASP A 671 -63.06 -33.89 -45.70
C ASP A 671 -62.60 -34.47 -47.06
N ASP A 672 -63.20 -35.59 -47.46
CA ASP A 672 -62.83 -36.32 -48.69
C ASP A 672 -63.87 -36.22 -49.82
N ASN A 673 -65.10 -35.83 -49.49
CA ASN A 673 -66.22 -35.65 -50.41
C ASN A 673 -67.14 -34.52 -49.90
N ASP A 674 -67.11 -33.39 -50.61
CA ASP A 674 -68.05 -32.27 -50.50
C ASP A 674 -68.32 -31.73 -51.93
N PRO A 675 -69.58 -31.56 -52.37
CA PRO A 675 -70.84 -31.93 -51.72
C PRO A 675 -71.19 -33.43 -51.85
N ILE A 676 -72.07 -33.93 -50.98
CA ILE A 676 -72.56 -35.32 -51.00
C ILE A 676 -74.10 -35.41 -50.98
N GLU A 677 -74.63 -36.55 -51.43
CA GLU A 677 -76.07 -36.85 -51.36
C GLU A 677 -76.51 -37.28 -49.95
N VAL A 678 -77.81 -37.12 -49.66
CA VAL A 678 -78.43 -37.70 -48.46
C VAL A 678 -78.23 -39.22 -48.44
N ALA A 679 -77.81 -39.73 -47.28
CA ALA A 679 -77.31 -41.09 -47.02
C ALA A 679 -75.92 -41.41 -47.61
N GLY A 680 -75.26 -40.45 -48.24
CA GLY A 680 -73.83 -40.47 -48.56
C GLY A 680 -72.94 -40.45 -47.32
N MET A 681 -71.64 -40.70 -47.54
CA MET A 681 -70.61 -40.80 -46.51
C MET A 681 -69.46 -39.86 -46.83
N THR A 682 -68.99 -39.13 -45.82
CA THR A 682 -67.83 -38.24 -45.89
C THR A 682 -66.83 -38.62 -44.79
N THR A 683 -65.53 -38.68 -45.11
CA THR A 683 -64.45 -39.05 -44.19
C THR A 683 -63.59 -37.86 -43.80
N TYR A 684 -63.89 -37.31 -42.63
CA TYR A 684 -63.10 -36.24 -42.03
C TYR A 684 -61.72 -36.78 -41.62
N SER A 685 -60.67 -36.20 -42.20
CA SER A 685 -59.27 -36.52 -41.96
C SER A 685 -58.65 -35.47 -41.05
N ILE A 686 -58.57 -35.77 -39.75
CA ILE A 686 -58.02 -34.87 -38.73
C ILE A 686 -56.53 -35.14 -38.57
N ARG A 687 -55.67 -34.13 -38.79
CA ARG A 687 -54.22 -34.23 -38.54
C ARG A 687 -53.86 -33.40 -37.32
N ILE A 688 -53.08 -33.97 -36.40
CA ILE A 688 -52.50 -33.30 -35.24
C ILE A 688 -50.99 -33.34 -35.40
N ASN A 689 -50.34 -32.18 -35.37
CA ASN A 689 -48.89 -32.03 -35.53
C ASN A 689 -48.32 -31.30 -34.32
N ASN A 690 -47.25 -31.83 -33.70
CA ASN A 690 -46.44 -31.04 -32.79
C ASN A 690 -45.28 -30.39 -33.57
N ILE A 691 -45.45 -29.13 -33.99
CA ILE A 691 -44.42 -28.39 -34.73
C ILE A 691 -43.37 -27.75 -33.80
N GLY A 692 -43.56 -27.85 -32.48
CA GLY A 692 -42.64 -27.35 -31.46
C GLY A 692 -41.29 -28.07 -31.42
N THR A 693 -40.51 -27.80 -30.37
CA THR A 693 -39.21 -28.44 -30.08
C THR A 693 -39.28 -29.40 -28.89
N ARG A 694 -40.31 -29.31 -28.04
CA ARG A 694 -40.55 -30.19 -26.88
C ARG A 694 -41.75 -31.11 -27.13
N PRO A 695 -41.74 -32.38 -26.68
CA PRO A 695 -42.95 -33.21 -26.68
C PRO A 695 -44.10 -32.54 -25.89
N ASP A 696 -45.34 -32.75 -26.34
CA ASP A 696 -46.52 -32.48 -25.53
C ASP A 696 -47.02 -33.78 -24.87
N THR A 697 -47.84 -33.66 -23.84
CA THR A 697 -48.35 -34.77 -23.03
C THR A 697 -49.85 -34.64 -22.78
N GLU A 698 -50.52 -35.76 -22.54
CA GLU A 698 -51.99 -35.82 -22.35
C GLU A 698 -52.78 -35.14 -23.48
N VAL A 699 -52.33 -35.30 -24.74
CA VAL A 699 -53.00 -34.67 -25.90
C VAL A 699 -54.33 -35.36 -26.14
N ARG A 700 -55.42 -34.61 -26.02
CA ARG A 700 -56.80 -35.10 -26.01
C ARG A 700 -57.56 -34.55 -27.20
N LEU A 701 -58.06 -35.45 -28.06
CA LEU A 701 -58.95 -35.16 -29.17
C LEU A 701 -60.38 -35.59 -28.81
N ALA A 702 -61.35 -34.71 -29.03
CA ALA A 702 -62.77 -35.06 -29.04
C ALA A 702 -63.41 -34.54 -30.33
N VAL A 703 -64.29 -35.34 -30.93
CA VAL A 703 -64.97 -35.03 -32.19
C VAL A 703 -66.48 -35.18 -32.00
N GLU A 704 -67.26 -34.19 -32.40
CA GLU A 704 -68.72 -34.23 -32.42
C GLU A 704 -69.23 -34.15 -33.87
N ALA A 705 -69.94 -35.19 -34.31
CA ALA A 705 -70.59 -35.24 -35.61
C ALA A 705 -71.96 -34.55 -35.58
N PRO A 706 -72.41 -33.90 -36.66
CA PRO A 706 -73.64 -33.09 -36.67
C PRO A 706 -74.93 -33.90 -36.44
N GLU A 707 -76.00 -33.21 -36.06
CA GLU A 707 -77.30 -33.84 -35.77
C GLU A 707 -77.93 -34.50 -37.00
N GLY A 708 -78.30 -35.78 -36.89
CA GLY A 708 -78.84 -36.55 -38.01
C GLY A 708 -77.75 -37.20 -38.86
N THR A 709 -76.57 -37.45 -38.27
CA THR A 709 -75.53 -38.29 -38.84
C THR A 709 -75.33 -39.58 -38.04
N THR A 710 -74.74 -40.59 -38.66
CA THR A 710 -74.21 -41.79 -37.99
C THR A 710 -72.70 -41.90 -38.24
N ILE A 711 -71.94 -42.23 -37.19
CA ILE A 711 -70.50 -42.51 -37.30
C ILE A 711 -70.36 -43.98 -37.64
N GLU A 712 -70.00 -44.28 -38.90
CA GLU A 712 -69.97 -45.66 -39.42
C GLU A 712 -68.59 -46.30 -39.22
N GLN A 713 -67.51 -45.53 -39.40
CA GLN A 713 -66.14 -46.03 -39.27
C GLN A 713 -65.21 -44.98 -38.65
N VAL A 714 -64.36 -45.42 -37.71
CA VAL A 714 -63.27 -44.61 -37.15
C VAL A 714 -61.96 -45.37 -37.38
N SER A 715 -61.00 -44.72 -38.04
CA SER A 715 -59.64 -45.23 -38.23
C SER A 715 -58.68 -44.32 -37.48
N SER A 716 -58.12 -44.81 -36.38
CA SER A 716 -57.27 -44.03 -35.47
C SER A 716 -56.17 -44.92 -34.88
N PRO A 717 -54.94 -44.40 -34.72
CA PRO A 717 -53.90 -45.07 -33.92
C PRO A 717 -54.19 -45.00 -32.41
N MET A 718 -55.12 -44.14 -31.98
CA MET A 718 -55.59 -44.05 -30.60
C MET A 718 -56.76 -45.00 -30.35
N LYS A 719 -56.87 -45.54 -29.13
CA LYS A 719 -58.13 -46.12 -28.65
C LYS A 719 -59.20 -45.02 -28.59
N TYR A 720 -60.45 -45.38 -28.85
CA TYR A 720 -61.57 -44.43 -28.87
C TYR A 720 -62.84 -45.04 -28.30
N GLN A 721 -63.77 -44.19 -27.88
CA GLN A 721 -65.13 -44.56 -27.51
C GLN A 721 -66.12 -43.69 -28.30
N VAL A 722 -67.12 -44.32 -28.90
CA VAL A 722 -68.22 -43.63 -29.59
C VAL A 722 -69.43 -43.59 -28.67
N THR A 723 -69.90 -42.37 -28.38
CA THR A 723 -71.04 -42.10 -27.48
C THR A 723 -72.07 -41.28 -28.27
N GLY A 724 -72.99 -41.98 -28.95
CA GLY A 724 -73.97 -41.35 -29.83
C GLY A 724 -73.30 -40.62 -31.00
N ARG A 725 -73.36 -39.28 -31.01
CA ARG A 725 -72.74 -38.41 -32.02
C ARG A 725 -71.28 -38.03 -31.73
N GLN A 726 -70.73 -38.41 -30.58
CA GLN A 726 -69.39 -37.99 -30.17
C GLN A 726 -68.38 -39.15 -30.23
N VAL A 727 -67.20 -38.90 -30.80
CA VAL A 727 -66.02 -39.78 -30.65
C VAL A 727 -65.05 -39.12 -29.67
N ILE A 728 -64.81 -39.80 -28.55
CA ILE A 728 -63.81 -39.39 -27.56
C ILE A 728 -62.60 -40.30 -27.73
N PHE A 729 -61.43 -39.73 -28.02
CA PHE A 729 -60.19 -40.47 -28.13
C PHE A 729 -59.49 -40.55 -26.77
N ALA A 730 -58.85 -41.68 -26.49
CA ALA A 730 -57.97 -41.81 -25.35
C ALA A 730 -56.80 -40.80 -25.47
N PRO A 731 -56.32 -40.18 -24.37
CA PRO A 731 -55.21 -39.25 -24.43
C PRO A 731 -53.97 -39.88 -25.07
N ILE A 732 -53.29 -39.15 -25.94
CA ILE A 732 -51.94 -39.49 -26.39
C ILE A 732 -51.01 -39.19 -25.20
N PRO A 733 -50.33 -40.19 -24.59
CA PRO A 733 -49.54 -39.96 -23.39
C PRO A 733 -48.38 -39.00 -23.63
N SER A 734 -47.74 -39.10 -24.81
CA SER A 734 -46.83 -38.09 -25.33
C SER A 734 -46.87 -38.04 -26.86
N LEU A 735 -46.86 -36.82 -27.42
CA LEU A 735 -46.70 -36.55 -28.84
C LEU A 735 -45.35 -35.84 -29.06
N ALA A 736 -44.40 -36.53 -29.66
CA ALA A 736 -43.01 -36.09 -29.78
C ALA A 736 -42.86 -34.83 -30.66
N SER A 737 -41.73 -34.13 -30.50
CA SER A 737 -41.33 -33.03 -31.39
C SER A 737 -41.34 -33.47 -32.85
N LYS A 738 -41.93 -32.65 -33.73
CA LYS A 738 -42.17 -32.91 -35.16
C LYS A 738 -43.01 -34.15 -35.49
N GLN A 739 -43.66 -34.79 -34.52
CA GLN A 739 -44.53 -35.94 -34.75
C GLN A 739 -45.92 -35.51 -35.25
N GLN A 740 -46.45 -36.27 -36.21
CA GLN A 740 -47.82 -36.18 -36.69
C GLN A 740 -48.63 -37.42 -36.24
N VAL A 741 -49.90 -37.20 -35.91
CA VAL A 741 -50.93 -38.23 -35.73
C VAL A 741 -52.11 -37.89 -36.63
N VAL A 742 -52.59 -38.87 -37.40
CA VAL A 742 -53.75 -38.72 -38.29
C VAL A 742 -54.88 -39.63 -37.82
N VAL A 743 -56.08 -39.08 -37.77
CA VAL A 743 -57.34 -39.75 -37.43
C VAL A 743 -58.30 -39.58 -38.59
N LYS A 744 -59.07 -40.62 -38.93
CA LYS A 744 -60.15 -40.54 -39.91
C LYS A 744 -61.47 -40.96 -39.28
N VAL A 745 -62.51 -40.15 -39.50
CA VAL A 745 -63.88 -40.40 -39.01
C VAL A 745 -64.81 -40.35 -40.22
N SER A 746 -65.30 -41.51 -40.67
CA SER A 746 -66.29 -41.63 -41.73
C SER A 746 -67.69 -41.51 -41.14
N VAL A 747 -68.38 -40.47 -41.56
CA VAL A 747 -69.70 -40.05 -41.09
C VAL A 747 -70.68 -40.18 -42.24
N LYS A 748 -71.86 -40.72 -41.97
CA LYS A 748 -72.96 -40.86 -42.91
C LYS A 748 -74.06 -39.86 -42.60
N HIS A 749 -74.53 -39.13 -43.62
CA HIS A 749 -75.35 -37.94 -43.42
C HIS A 749 -76.80 -38.17 -43.84
N ALA A 750 -77.75 -38.19 -42.89
CA ALA A 750 -79.17 -38.46 -43.18
C ALA A 750 -80.03 -37.18 -43.37
N ARG A 751 -79.44 -35.98 -43.26
CA ARG A 751 -80.12 -34.68 -43.42
C ARG A 751 -79.49 -33.84 -44.52
N GLU A 752 -80.36 -33.26 -45.34
CA GLU A 752 -80.06 -32.25 -46.36
C GLU A 752 -79.69 -30.90 -45.69
N GLY A 753 -78.84 -30.11 -46.34
CA GLY A 753 -78.27 -28.86 -45.84
C GLY A 753 -76.83 -28.99 -45.36
N THR A 754 -76.21 -27.86 -45.00
CA THR A 754 -74.83 -27.80 -44.49
C THR A 754 -74.73 -28.50 -43.14
N GLN A 755 -73.85 -29.50 -43.04
CA GLN A 755 -73.59 -30.28 -41.84
C GLN A 755 -72.19 -29.92 -41.32
N VAL A 756 -72.06 -29.57 -40.04
CA VAL A 756 -70.80 -29.13 -39.44
C VAL A 756 -70.29 -30.15 -38.42
N LEU A 757 -69.11 -30.70 -38.66
CA LEU A 757 -68.37 -31.52 -37.71
C LEU A 757 -67.43 -30.64 -36.88
N ARG A 758 -67.41 -30.84 -35.57
CA ARG A 758 -66.56 -30.09 -34.63
C ARG A 758 -65.48 -31.00 -34.05
N ALA A 759 -64.22 -30.58 -34.13
CA ALA A 759 -63.12 -31.22 -33.41
C ALA A 759 -62.49 -30.25 -32.38
N SER A 760 -62.21 -30.78 -31.19
CA SER A 760 -61.61 -30.05 -30.08
C SER A 760 -60.31 -30.74 -29.64
N LEU A 761 -59.23 -29.96 -29.56
CA LEU A 761 -57.89 -30.43 -29.19
C LEU A 761 -57.38 -29.70 -27.95
N GLN A 762 -56.97 -30.44 -26.92
CA GLN A 762 -56.40 -29.95 -25.67
C GLN A 762 -55.11 -30.73 -25.33
N SER A 763 -54.21 -30.17 -24.52
CA SER A 763 -53.03 -30.90 -23.99
C SER A 763 -52.64 -30.40 -22.60
N GLN A 764 -51.68 -31.08 -21.95
CA GLN A 764 -51.15 -30.62 -20.66
C GLN A 764 -50.46 -29.26 -20.77
N LEU A 765 -49.76 -28.98 -21.88
CA LEU A 765 -49.10 -27.70 -22.12
C LEU A 765 -50.03 -26.66 -22.78
N ARG A 766 -51.20 -27.07 -23.28
CA ARG A 766 -52.26 -26.18 -23.79
C ARG A 766 -53.60 -26.46 -23.11
N ALA A 767 -53.77 -25.84 -21.93
CA ALA A 767 -54.96 -25.96 -21.10
C ALA A 767 -56.25 -25.42 -21.76
N VAL A 768 -56.17 -24.41 -22.63
CA VAL A 768 -57.33 -23.92 -23.39
C VAL A 768 -57.52 -24.80 -24.64
N PRO A 769 -58.66 -25.50 -24.79
CA PRO A 769 -58.90 -26.31 -25.98
C PRO A 769 -59.01 -25.42 -27.22
N VAL A 770 -58.38 -25.83 -28.31
CA VAL A 770 -58.56 -25.20 -29.62
C VAL A 770 -59.59 -26.01 -30.39
N ILE A 771 -60.59 -25.32 -30.94
CA ILE A 771 -61.71 -25.91 -31.66
C ILE A 771 -61.58 -25.55 -33.14
N LYS A 772 -61.85 -26.52 -34.02
CA LYS A 772 -62.08 -26.33 -35.45
C LYS A 772 -63.41 -26.96 -35.83
N ASP A 773 -64.11 -26.29 -36.73
CA ASP A 773 -65.37 -26.71 -37.31
C ASP A 773 -65.14 -26.91 -38.81
N GLU A 774 -65.58 -28.05 -39.35
CA GLU A 774 -65.48 -28.41 -40.76
C GLU A 774 -66.88 -28.62 -41.34
N SER A 775 -67.15 -28.12 -42.54
CA SER A 775 -68.52 -28.04 -43.09
C SER A 775 -68.68 -28.75 -44.41
N THR A 776 -69.57 -29.74 -44.46
CA THR A 776 -69.90 -30.51 -45.66
C THR A 776 -71.35 -30.25 -46.06
N GLN A 777 -71.57 -29.95 -47.34
CA GLN A 777 -72.85 -29.63 -47.94
C GLN A 777 -73.58 -30.90 -48.42
N VAL A 778 -74.67 -31.25 -47.75
CA VAL A 778 -75.48 -32.42 -48.12
C VAL A 778 -76.67 -32.00 -48.99
N TYR A 779 -76.78 -32.54 -50.20
CA TYR A 779 -77.88 -32.25 -51.14
C TYR A 779 -78.80 -33.47 -51.34
N ARG A 780 -79.96 -33.21 -51.95
CA ARG A 780 -80.90 -34.26 -52.40
C ARG A 780 -81.31 -33.93 -53.84
N ASP A 781 -81.00 -34.84 -54.77
CA ASP A 781 -81.57 -34.80 -56.12
C ASP A 781 -83.09 -35.11 -56.09
N ARG A 782 -83.87 -34.54 -57.02
CA ARG A 782 -85.34 -34.43 -56.90
C ARG A 782 -86.15 -34.92 -58.10
#